data_AF-A0A9D3SH18-F1
#
_entry.id   AF-A0A9D3SH18-F1
#
_cell.length_a   1.000
_cell.length_b   1.000
_cell.length_c   1.000
_cell.angle_alpha   90.00
_cell.angle_beta   90.00
_cell.angle_gamma   90.00
#
_symmetry.space_group_name_H-M   'P 1'
#
loop_
_entity.id
_entity.type
_entity.pdbx_description
1 polymer ?
#
loop_
_entity_poly.entity_id
_entity_poly.type
_entity_poly.pdbx_seq_one_letter_code
_entity_poly.pdbx_strand_id
1 'polypeptide(L)'
;MSTVWTVLLICISVYLCLPPGSGGALVISRNNEQQESEGNPGKLIKKRSVKTAEIELQNVKIECTVTSRFAHTVMTSTALNKANVSQEVFFEVELPKTAFITNFSMEIDGKTYVGNVKEKEKAKKQYEAAVSSGQTAGIVKASGRKMEKFSVSVNIAANSNVIFTLTYEELLHRRLGKYELMIRVKPKQLVQHFEIVADVYEPQGIAFLNAHGTFITNELLPLVEKTVTDKRAHVSFSPTLDQQRKCPDCDGTLIDGDFYINYDVSRVQDLGDIQIVNGYFVHFFAPATLPKLPKNVVFVIDRSGSMSGTKMQQTHEALQTILNDLHEEDHFGFVTFASDVTTWRPSLTKATKENVKIAEDFVKTIIALGGTNINDPLLFAVKMLKDAKEHKTVPENSASIIILLTDGDPNSGEVNQEKIQENVQNAIGGNMTLFCLGFGYDVRYVFLDVMAKQNNGLARRIYEGSDAVLQLQGFYDEISSILLSDVNFHYPENSVNSVTSSYFKQLFNGSEIVVAGRLNDLEMNDFPVEVHAQSLDDEFVLKGQASVQDWNTIFPDQDYIFGDFTERLWAYLTIQNLLDKIEKGSPEEKQNVTAEALELSLKYNFVTPLTSMVVTKPKTEEKPEDTLIADKLTEDQRKDAPQVPASSYNYRTYTAPVLNWVDSDPHFIIEFADQNDALCFNINDKPGTIFNLIKDPLIGVTVNGQTIGDKKVDPENTMNTYFGSFGIVHAKFGIRLLVTTQYILVSEKGKQAKLFWSDNTSIKGPNMDLQVAKDRSLTATLRNSVKFVIVLHKVWKKHPYHQDYLGFYTLDSHLFSHKVHGLLGQFFHGVSFEVSDVFKGEDPDKPDATMIVKGHKLTVTRGWQKDFRKDVKKGENLPCWFIHNNGTGLIDGGIGDYIVSGLFKTI
;
A
#
# COMPACT_ATOMS: atom_id res chain seq x y z
N MET A 1 66.16 -7.23 -13.48
CA MET A 1 65.00 -8.08 -13.84
C MET A 1 63.81 -7.16 -14.07
N SER A 2 63.00 -7.45 -15.10
CA SER A 2 61.81 -6.68 -15.54
C SER A 2 60.61 -6.95 -14.60
N THR A 3 59.73 -6.00 -14.22
CA THR A 3 58.53 -5.53 -14.96
C THR A 3 57.77 -6.66 -15.68
N VAL A 4 56.45 -6.88 -15.52
CA VAL A 4 55.27 -5.98 -15.72
C VAL A 4 54.09 -6.54 -14.86
N TRP A 5 53.51 -5.80 -13.90
CA TRP A 5 52.20 -5.08 -13.97
C TRP A 5 51.01 -5.81 -14.61
N THR A 6 50.06 -6.30 -13.79
CA THR A 6 48.74 -6.77 -14.25
C THR A 6 47.64 -5.89 -13.63
N VAL A 7 46.87 -5.22 -14.48
CA VAL A 7 45.74 -4.35 -14.09
C VAL A 7 44.50 -5.20 -13.81
N LEU A 8 43.92 -5.08 -12.60
CA LEU A 8 42.63 -5.69 -12.28
C LEU A 8 41.51 -4.66 -12.49
N LEU A 9 40.75 -4.81 -13.58
CA LEU A 9 39.57 -3.98 -13.86
C LEU A 9 38.38 -4.46 -13.03
N ILE A 10 38.01 -3.68 -12.01
CA ILE A 10 36.78 -3.89 -11.24
C ILE A 10 35.61 -3.28 -12.02
N CYS A 11 34.90 -4.10 -12.79
CA CYS A 11 33.63 -3.69 -13.40
C CYS A 11 32.49 -3.79 -12.37
N ILE A 12 32.10 -2.64 -11.83
CA ILE A 12 30.88 -2.49 -11.02
C ILE A 12 29.68 -2.61 -11.96
N SER A 13 28.95 -3.73 -11.92
CA SER A 13 27.67 -3.88 -12.61
C SER A 13 26.54 -3.35 -11.71
N VAL A 14 26.10 -2.13 -12.00
CA VAL A 14 24.98 -1.45 -11.33
C VAL A 14 23.68 -2.25 -11.56
N TYR A 15 23.07 -2.72 -10.47
CA TYR A 15 21.72 -3.28 -10.50
C TYR A 15 20.69 -2.15 -10.52
N LEU A 16 20.10 -1.89 -11.69
CA LEU A 16 18.92 -1.05 -11.84
C LEU A 16 17.67 -1.88 -11.53
N CYS A 17 17.21 -1.79 -10.28
CA CYS A 17 15.86 -2.25 -9.90
C CYS A 17 14.82 -1.27 -10.45
N LEU A 18 13.95 -1.74 -11.35
CA LEU A 18 12.73 -1.02 -11.73
C LEU A 18 11.62 -1.36 -10.72
N PRO A 19 10.88 -0.39 -10.17
CA PRO A 19 9.73 -0.66 -9.31
C PRO A 19 8.52 -1.18 -10.12
N PRO A 20 7.62 -1.97 -9.50
CA PRO A 20 6.34 -2.32 -10.11
C PRO A 20 5.37 -1.13 -10.08
N GLY A 21 4.86 -0.72 -11.24
CA GLY A 21 3.65 0.10 -11.35
C GLY A 21 2.39 -0.79 -11.34
N SER A 22 1.20 -0.28 -11.05
CA SER A 22 0.81 1.09 -10.66
C SER A 22 -0.60 1.07 -10.04
N GLY A 23 -0.99 2.13 -9.32
CA GLY A 23 -2.36 2.28 -8.81
C GLY A 23 -2.69 3.73 -8.47
N GLY A 24 -3.37 4.42 -9.40
CA GLY A 24 -4.02 5.75 -9.34
C GLY A 24 -3.18 6.97 -8.91
N ALA A 25 -3.55 8.23 -9.17
CA ALA A 25 -4.35 8.79 -10.27
C ALA A 25 -4.38 10.33 -10.28
N LEU A 26 -4.41 10.93 -11.49
CA LEU A 26 -5.17 12.16 -11.78
C LEU A 26 -5.80 12.12 -13.20
N VAL A 27 -5.92 13.25 -13.93
CA VAL A 27 -7.16 13.56 -14.66
C VAL A 27 -7.41 12.69 -15.90
N ILE A 28 -8.65 12.23 -16.07
CA ILE A 28 -9.14 11.50 -17.24
C ILE A 28 -10.53 12.03 -17.62
N SER A 29 -10.79 12.21 -18.92
CA SER A 29 -12.13 12.43 -19.47
C SER A 29 -12.59 11.21 -20.28
N ARG A 30 -13.90 10.94 -20.27
CA ARG A 30 -14.57 9.92 -21.09
C ARG A 30 -15.09 10.55 -22.37
N ASN A 31 -14.59 10.09 -23.53
CA ASN A 31 -15.17 10.44 -24.82
C ASN A 31 -16.28 9.45 -25.22
N ASN A 32 -17.47 9.97 -25.54
CA ASN A 32 -18.50 9.24 -26.27
C ASN A 32 -18.18 9.26 -27.78
N GLU A 33 -18.05 8.10 -28.43
CA GLU A 33 -17.96 8.04 -29.89
C GLU A 33 -19.37 7.99 -30.51
N GLN A 34 -19.78 9.09 -31.16
CA GLN A 34 -20.95 9.11 -32.04
C GLN A 34 -20.59 8.55 -33.43
N GLN A 35 -21.52 7.81 -34.03
CA GLN A 35 -21.37 7.24 -35.37
C GLN A 35 -21.49 8.33 -36.46
N GLU A 36 -20.52 8.38 -37.38
CA GLU A 36 -20.72 8.94 -38.72
C GLU A 36 -20.44 7.87 -39.79
N SER A 37 -21.24 7.87 -40.85
CA SER A 37 -21.31 6.81 -41.86
C SER A 37 -20.33 6.98 -43.02
N GLU A 38 -19.88 5.86 -43.59
CA GLU A 38 -18.92 5.83 -44.69
C GLU A 38 -19.43 6.45 -46.00
N GLY A 39 -18.52 7.14 -46.71
CA GLY A 39 -18.81 7.82 -47.97
C GLY A 39 -17.63 7.90 -48.96
N ASN A 40 -17.14 6.74 -49.43
CA ASN A 40 -16.34 6.52 -50.66
C ASN A 40 -14.91 7.16 -50.77
N PRO A 41 -13.85 6.43 -51.20
CA PRO A 41 -12.47 6.91 -51.10
C PRO A 41 -11.94 7.64 -52.36
N GLY A 42 -11.30 8.81 -52.16
CA GLY A 42 -10.72 9.60 -53.26
C GLY A 42 -9.58 10.54 -52.88
N LYS A 43 -8.34 10.01 -52.85
CA LYS A 43 -7.02 10.71 -52.91
C LYS A 43 -6.68 11.84 -51.91
N LEU A 44 -5.49 11.62 -51.31
CA LEU A 44 -4.42 12.59 -50.96
C LEU A 44 -4.46 13.40 -49.64
N ILE A 45 -3.23 13.66 -49.17
CA ILE A 45 -2.77 14.47 -48.01
C ILE A 45 -2.83 13.79 -46.63
N LYS A 46 -1.63 13.47 -46.11
CA LYS A 46 -1.40 13.18 -44.69
C LYS A 46 -1.63 14.45 -43.86
N LYS A 47 -2.78 14.57 -43.18
CA LYS A 47 -2.90 15.41 -41.98
C LYS A 47 -2.62 14.55 -40.75
N ARG A 48 -1.61 14.91 -39.95
CA ARG A 48 -1.45 14.37 -38.59
C ARG A 48 -2.68 14.80 -37.79
N SER A 49 -3.45 13.83 -37.30
CA SER A 49 -4.44 14.08 -36.24
C SER A 49 -3.82 13.60 -34.94
N VAL A 50 -3.45 14.56 -34.08
CA VAL A 50 -3.16 14.29 -32.67
C VAL A 50 -4.51 14.31 -31.97
N LYS A 51 -4.98 13.18 -31.41
CA LYS A 51 -6.18 13.15 -30.54
C LYS A 51 -5.80 13.96 -29.29
N THR A 52 -6.18 15.24 -29.28
CA THR A 52 -5.86 16.17 -28.19
C THR A 52 -6.71 15.76 -26.97
N ALA A 53 -6.11 15.70 -25.78
CA ALA A 53 -6.87 15.45 -24.56
C ALA A 53 -7.94 16.55 -24.39
N GLU A 54 -9.19 16.16 -24.17
CA GLU A 54 -10.31 17.10 -24.05
C GLU A 54 -10.31 17.88 -22.72
N ILE A 55 -9.67 17.33 -21.68
CA ILE A 55 -9.25 18.07 -20.49
C ILE A 55 -7.72 18.18 -20.48
N GLU A 56 -7.21 19.41 -20.48
CA GLU A 56 -5.78 19.71 -20.34
C GLU A 56 -5.44 20.11 -18.90
N LEU A 57 -4.35 19.58 -18.35
CA LEU A 57 -3.79 20.03 -17.08
C LEU A 57 -2.80 21.18 -17.33
N GLN A 58 -3.22 22.40 -17.00
CA GLN A 58 -2.46 23.63 -17.28
C GLN A 58 -1.42 23.93 -16.20
N ASN A 59 -1.73 23.62 -14.95
CA ASN A 59 -0.85 23.87 -13.81
C ASN A 59 -1.01 22.75 -12.77
N VAL A 60 0.10 22.28 -12.22
CA VAL A 60 0.15 21.50 -10.98
C VAL A 60 1.31 22.07 -10.17
N LYS A 61 0.98 22.78 -9.09
CA LYS A 61 1.95 23.39 -8.18
C LYS A 61 1.76 22.80 -6.79
N ILE A 62 2.84 22.31 -6.20
CA ILE A 62 2.89 21.88 -4.80
C ILE A 62 3.83 22.80 -4.06
N GLU A 63 3.33 23.50 -3.04
CA GLU A 63 4.10 24.39 -2.18
C GLU A 63 4.08 23.82 -0.77
N CYS A 64 5.25 23.59 -0.18
CA CYS A 64 5.38 23.07 1.17
C CYS A 64 6.25 23.99 2.02
N THR A 65 5.68 24.61 3.06
CA THR A 65 6.42 25.40 4.04
C THR A 65 6.57 24.59 5.32
N VAL A 66 7.81 24.28 5.70
CA VAL A 66 8.12 23.59 6.96
C VAL A 66 8.75 24.58 7.92
N THR A 67 8.07 24.86 9.03
CA THR A 67 8.58 25.74 10.08
C THR A 67 8.62 24.97 11.39
N SER A 68 9.81 24.82 11.99
CA SER A 68 10.01 24.06 13.23
C SER A 68 9.34 22.68 13.18
N ARG A 69 9.70 21.86 12.17
CA ARG A 69 9.13 20.52 11.85
C ARG A 69 7.64 20.49 11.50
N PHE A 70 6.88 21.57 11.62
CA PHE A 70 5.46 21.60 11.24
C PHE A 70 5.35 21.98 9.76
N ALA A 71 4.86 21.05 8.94
CA ALA A 71 4.77 21.17 7.49
C ALA A 71 3.36 21.59 7.08
N HIS A 72 3.26 22.67 6.32
CA HIS A 72 2.04 23.16 5.68
C HIS A 72 2.17 23.00 4.17
N THR A 73 1.33 22.15 3.57
CA THR A 73 1.38 21.85 2.13
C THR A 73 0.13 22.34 1.44
N VAL A 74 0.32 23.14 0.38
CA VAL A 74 -0.72 23.62 -0.53
C VAL A 74 -0.51 22.94 -1.89
N MET A 75 -1.53 22.23 -2.38
CA MET A 75 -1.55 21.66 -3.72
C MET A 75 -2.59 22.38 -4.58
N THR A 76 -2.11 23.05 -5.63
CA THR A 76 -2.94 23.77 -6.60
C THR A 76 -2.91 23.04 -7.94
N SER A 77 -4.09 22.78 -8.52
CA SER A 77 -4.24 22.12 -9.82
C SER A 77 -5.24 22.86 -10.70
N THR A 78 -4.84 23.22 -11.91
CA THR A 78 -5.68 23.93 -12.89
C THR A 78 -5.94 23.06 -14.11
N ALA A 79 -7.21 22.73 -14.34
CA ALA A 79 -7.67 21.96 -15.49
C ALA A 79 -8.54 22.81 -16.42
N LEU A 80 -8.30 22.73 -17.73
CA LEU A 80 -9.10 23.38 -18.78
C LEU A 80 -9.88 22.33 -19.58
N ASN A 81 -11.20 22.49 -19.68
CA ASN A 81 -12.01 21.74 -20.64
C ASN A 81 -11.92 22.40 -22.02
N LYS A 82 -11.27 21.72 -22.97
CA LYS A 82 -11.16 22.13 -24.38
C LYS A 82 -12.31 21.61 -25.24
N ALA A 83 -13.19 20.78 -24.71
CA ALA A 83 -14.36 20.30 -25.44
C ALA A 83 -15.42 21.40 -25.58
N ASN A 84 -16.22 21.28 -26.64
CA ASN A 84 -17.42 22.09 -26.85
C ASN A 84 -18.64 21.59 -26.05
N VAL A 85 -18.44 20.65 -25.13
CA VAL A 85 -19.44 20.10 -24.21
C VAL A 85 -18.94 20.17 -22.77
N SER A 86 -19.86 20.17 -21.80
CA SER A 86 -19.50 20.08 -20.38
C SER A 86 -18.88 18.72 -20.04
N GLN A 87 -17.84 18.69 -19.23
CA GLN A 87 -17.11 17.47 -18.86
C GLN A 87 -16.89 17.38 -17.35
N GLU A 88 -16.89 16.15 -16.83
CA GLU A 88 -16.51 15.88 -15.45
C GLU A 88 -14.99 15.86 -15.31
N VAL A 89 -14.47 16.65 -14.37
CA VAL A 89 -13.06 16.71 -14.00
C VAL A 89 -12.89 16.20 -12.58
N PHE A 90 -11.89 15.34 -12.42
CA PHE A 90 -11.49 14.77 -11.14
C PHE A 90 -10.27 15.53 -10.59
N PHE A 91 -10.22 15.69 -9.27
CA PHE A 91 -9.07 16.14 -8.50
C PHE A 91 -8.78 15.11 -7.42
N GLU A 92 -7.61 14.49 -7.47
CA GLU A 92 -7.23 13.40 -6.59
C GLU A 92 -5.80 13.60 -6.06
N VAL A 93 -5.62 13.52 -4.75
CA VAL A 93 -4.33 13.75 -4.07
C VAL A 93 -4.11 12.66 -3.04
N GLU A 94 -2.90 12.11 -2.98
CA GLU A 94 -2.47 11.23 -1.88
C GLU A 94 -1.64 12.03 -0.86
N LEU A 95 -2.17 12.18 0.36
CA LEU A 95 -1.54 12.89 1.48
C LEU A 95 -1.20 11.92 2.63
N PRO A 96 -0.23 12.24 3.51
CA PRO A 96 0.13 11.39 4.64
C PRO A 96 -1.02 11.15 5.63
N LYS A 97 -1.11 9.93 6.19
CA LYS A 97 -2.06 9.57 7.26
C LYS A 97 -1.91 10.43 8.51
N THR A 98 -0.72 10.98 8.75
CA THR A 98 -0.39 11.93 9.83
C THR A 98 -0.99 13.32 9.63
N ALA A 99 -1.23 13.74 8.39
CA ALA A 99 -1.71 15.07 8.09
C ALA A 99 -3.21 15.26 8.37
N PHE A 100 -3.58 16.47 8.80
CA PHE A 100 -4.98 16.91 8.80
C PHE A 100 -5.20 17.87 7.63
N ILE A 101 -6.28 17.66 6.88
CA ILE A 101 -6.73 18.63 5.87
C ILE A 101 -7.26 19.86 6.61
N THR A 102 -6.87 21.06 6.16
CA THR A 102 -7.21 22.34 6.79
C THR A 102 -8.04 23.25 5.90
N ASN A 103 -7.86 23.15 4.58
CA ASN A 103 -8.65 23.87 3.60
C ASN A 103 -8.80 23.04 2.32
N PHE A 104 -9.92 23.19 1.64
CA PHE A 104 -10.07 22.81 0.24
C PHE A 104 -11.00 23.82 -0.43
N SER A 105 -10.61 24.30 -1.60
CA SER A 105 -11.44 25.18 -2.42
C SER A 105 -11.37 24.81 -3.90
N MET A 106 -12.47 25.09 -4.60
CA MET A 106 -12.54 24.98 -6.05
C MET A 106 -13.03 26.31 -6.63
N GLU A 107 -12.35 26.83 -7.64
CA GLU A 107 -12.77 28.01 -8.39
C GLU A 107 -13.23 27.60 -9.78
N ILE A 108 -14.44 28.00 -10.16
CA ILE A 108 -15.06 27.69 -11.46
C ILE A 108 -15.68 28.98 -12.01
N ASP A 109 -15.34 29.36 -13.24
CA ASP A 109 -15.81 30.60 -13.89
C ASP A 109 -15.64 31.87 -13.01
N GLY A 110 -14.52 31.96 -12.29
CA GLY A 110 -14.21 33.08 -11.37
C GLY A 110 -15.02 33.10 -10.06
N LYS A 111 -15.72 32.01 -9.72
CA LYS A 111 -16.43 31.83 -8.44
C LYS A 111 -15.72 30.78 -7.60
N THR A 112 -15.22 31.20 -6.44
CA THR A 112 -14.58 30.32 -5.46
C THR A 112 -15.62 29.68 -4.53
N TYR A 113 -15.55 28.36 -4.38
CA TYR A 113 -16.33 27.56 -3.44
C TYR A 113 -15.38 26.95 -2.41
N VAL A 114 -15.52 27.33 -1.14
CA VAL A 114 -14.62 26.94 -0.04
C VAL A 114 -15.28 25.87 0.82
N GLY A 115 -14.52 24.85 1.22
CA GLY A 115 -14.93 23.81 2.13
C GLY A 115 -15.06 24.33 3.57
N ASN A 116 -16.12 23.90 4.26
CA ASN A 116 -16.41 24.26 5.64
C ASN A 116 -16.33 23.01 6.52
N VAL A 117 -15.49 23.04 7.57
CA VAL A 117 -15.33 21.89 8.48
C VAL A 117 -16.48 21.85 9.49
N LYS A 118 -17.14 20.69 9.55
CA LYS A 118 -18.30 20.43 10.40
C LYS A 118 -18.09 19.15 11.19
N GLU A 119 -18.89 18.98 12.24
CA GLU A 119 -19.02 17.70 12.95
C GLU A 119 -19.43 16.58 11.97
N LYS A 120 -18.78 15.42 12.06
CA LYS A 120 -18.89 14.32 11.09
C LYS A 120 -20.32 13.86 10.84
N GLU A 121 -21.13 13.74 11.90
CA GLU A 121 -22.56 13.37 11.78
C GLU A 121 -23.42 14.45 11.12
N LYS A 122 -23.09 15.74 11.28
CA LYS A 122 -23.80 16.85 10.60
C LYS A 122 -23.41 16.89 9.13
N ALA A 123 -22.13 16.69 8.81
CA ALA A 123 -21.63 16.58 7.46
C ALA A 123 -22.26 15.40 6.72
N LYS A 124 -22.26 14.20 7.32
CA LYS A 124 -22.87 12.98 6.76
C LYS A 124 -24.37 13.15 6.44
N LYS A 125 -25.15 13.81 7.30
CA LYS A 125 -26.56 14.13 6.99
C LYS A 125 -26.70 15.04 5.77
N GLN A 126 -25.76 15.98 5.59
CA GLN A 126 -25.73 16.83 4.41
C GLN A 126 -25.33 16.06 3.14
N TYR A 127 -24.40 15.09 3.25
CA TYR A 127 -24.06 14.15 2.16
C TYR A 127 -25.25 13.32 1.72
N GLU A 128 -25.92 12.66 2.67
CA GLU A 128 -27.04 11.77 2.40
C GLU A 128 -28.19 12.52 1.73
N ALA A 129 -28.47 13.76 2.17
CA ALA A 129 -29.41 14.65 1.50
C ALA A 129 -28.97 14.97 0.05
N ALA A 130 -27.71 15.35 -0.16
CA ALA A 130 -27.19 15.71 -1.48
C ALA A 130 -27.21 14.53 -2.46
N VAL A 131 -26.66 13.38 -2.07
CA VAL A 131 -26.65 12.15 -2.88
C VAL A 131 -28.07 11.67 -3.18
N SER A 132 -29.01 11.76 -2.22
CA SER A 132 -30.42 11.42 -2.47
C SER A 132 -31.11 12.31 -3.51
N SER A 133 -30.54 13.50 -3.78
CA SER A 133 -31.01 14.43 -4.82
C SER A 133 -30.24 14.34 -6.15
N GLY A 134 -29.33 13.36 -6.29
CA GLY A 134 -28.64 13.06 -7.55
C GLY A 134 -27.43 13.94 -7.87
N GLN A 135 -26.76 14.46 -6.83
CA GLN A 135 -25.68 15.45 -6.96
C GLN A 135 -24.28 14.84 -6.90
N THR A 136 -23.30 15.58 -7.40
CA THR A 136 -21.88 15.20 -7.32
C THR A 136 -21.34 15.37 -5.90
N ALA A 137 -20.66 14.35 -5.38
CA ALA A 137 -20.10 14.34 -4.04
C ALA A 137 -18.64 13.83 -4.02
N GLY A 138 -17.75 14.58 -3.37
CA GLY A 138 -16.37 14.17 -3.09
C GLY A 138 -16.29 13.14 -1.96
N ILE A 139 -15.20 12.36 -1.94
CA ILE A 139 -14.96 11.28 -0.98
C ILE A 139 -13.45 11.17 -0.68
N VAL A 140 -13.07 11.16 0.60
CA VAL A 140 -11.73 10.70 1.03
C VAL A 140 -11.74 9.18 1.22
N LYS A 141 -10.73 8.50 0.67
CA LYS A 141 -10.52 7.05 0.77
C LYS A 141 -9.09 6.76 1.25
N ALA A 142 -8.81 5.57 1.78
CA ALA A 142 -7.43 5.19 2.09
C ALA A 142 -6.60 4.98 0.80
N SER A 143 -5.28 5.21 0.84
CA SER A 143 -4.39 4.88 -0.28
C SER A 143 -3.05 4.32 0.16
N GLY A 144 -2.92 3.00 0.03
CA GLY A 144 -1.71 2.29 0.44
C GLY A 144 -1.43 2.38 1.95
N ARG A 145 -0.15 2.26 2.31
CA ARG A 145 0.29 2.03 3.70
C ARG A 145 0.33 3.30 4.54
N LYS A 146 1.04 4.33 4.05
CA LYS A 146 1.30 5.62 4.73
C LYS A 146 0.33 6.75 4.35
N MET A 147 -0.47 6.61 3.29
CA MET A 147 -1.24 7.72 2.70
C MET A 147 -2.76 7.53 2.76
N GLU A 148 -3.47 8.62 2.53
CA GLU A 148 -4.91 8.72 2.29
C GLU A 148 -5.13 9.47 0.97
N LYS A 149 -6.09 9.02 0.17
CA LYS A 149 -6.48 9.65 -1.10
C LYS A 149 -7.69 10.55 -0.88
N PHE A 150 -7.48 11.84 -1.00
CA PHE A 150 -8.52 12.81 -1.26
C PHE A 150 -8.99 12.66 -2.72
N SER A 151 -10.30 12.64 -2.97
CA SER A 151 -10.87 12.61 -4.32
C SER A 151 -12.14 13.46 -4.40
N VAL A 152 -12.21 14.33 -5.39
CA VAL A 152 -13.34 15.19 -5.71
C VAL A 152 -13.58 15.11 -7.22
N SER A 153 -14.83 15.10 -7.66
CA SER A 153 -15.18 15.39 -9.06
C SER A 153 -16.11 16.60 -9.14
N VAL A 154 -16.08 17.29 -10.28
CA VAL A 154 -17.01 18.37 -10.59
C VAL A 154 -17.20 18.49 -12.10
N ASN A 155 -18.42 18.78 -12.52
CA ASN A 155 -18.75 19.01 -13.93
C ASN A 155 -18.50 20.48 -14.30
N ILE A 156 -17.66 20.72 -15.31
CA ILE A 156 -17.26 22.05 -15.78
C ILE A 156 -17.76 22.30 -17.21
N ALA A 157 -18.08 23.56 -17.51
CA ALA A 157 -18.65 23.93 -18.80
C ALA A 157 -17.65 23.75 -19.96
N ALA A 158 -18.17 23.77 -21.18
CA ALA A 158 -17.36 23.80 -22.40
C ALA A 158 -16.44 25.03 -22.42
N ASN A 159 -15.16 24.87 -22.79
CA ASN A 159 -14.17 25.96 -22.84
C ASN A 159 -13.97 26.72 -21.51
N SER A 160 -14.32 26.10 -20.37
CA SER A 160 -14.15 26.62 -19.01
C SER A 160 -13.03 25.89 -18.27
N ASN A 161 -12.44 26.54 -17.26
CA ASN A 161 -11.42 25.97 -16.39
C ASN A 161 -11.91 25.84 -14.94
N VAL A 162 -11.22 24.98 -14.19
CA VAL A 162 -11.35 24.84 -12.74
C VAL A 162 -9.98 24.89 -12.09
N ILE A 163 -9.89 25.59 -10.96
CA ILE A 163 -8.71 25.59 -10.09
C ILE A 163 -9.11 24.89 -8.79
N PHE A 164 -8.44 23.79 -8.47
CA PHE A 164 -8.55 23.12 -7.17
C PHE A 164 -7.37 23.54 -6.30
N THR A 165 -7.62 23.85 -5.04
CA THR A 165 -6.59 24.10 -4.03
C THR A 165 -6.89 23.27 -2.79
N LEU A 166 -5.97 22.38 -2.40
CA LEU A 166 -6.04 21.57 -1.19
C LEU A 166 -4.91 21.98 -0.24
N THR A 167 -5.23 22.19 1.04
CA THR A 167 -4.24 22.50 2.08
C THR A 167 -4.31 21.45 3.18
N TYR A 168 -3.15 20.93 3.58
CA TYR A 168 -3.03 20.01 4.71
C TYR A 168 -1.76 20.29 5.52
N GLU A 169 -1.81 19.93 6.81
CA GLU A 169 -0.75 20.20 7.78
C GLU A 169 -0.38 18.94 8.57
N GLU A 170 0.92 18.74 8.84
CA GLU A 170 1.43 17.65 9.68
C GLU A 170 2.67 18.05 10.49
N LEU A 171 2.89 17.39 11.62
CA LEU A 171 4.17 17.42 12.31
C LEU A 171 5.08 16.32 11.76
N LEU A 172 6.25 16.69 11.24
CA LEU A 172 7.25 15.74 10.78
C LEU A 172 7.87 15.01 11.99
N HIS A 173 7.74 13.68 12.02
CA HIS A 173 8.29 12.87 13.09
C HIS A 173 9.74 12.45 12.80
N ARG A 174 10.66 12.75 13.72
CA ARG A 174 12.05 12.27 13.63
C ARG A 174 12.12 10.76 13.82
N ARG A 175 12.73 10.05 12.88
CA ARG A 175 13.00 8.60 12.95
C ARG A 175 14.38 8.31 12.39
N LEU A 176 15.12 7.40 13.04
CA LEU A 176 16.46 6.98 12.61
C LEU A 176 17.41 8.17 12.33
N GLY A 177 17.25 9.28 13.07
CA GLY A 177 18.09 10.47 12.98
C GLY A 177 17.72 11.45 11.87
N LYS A 178 16.52 11.37 11.29
CA LYS A 178 16.04 12.31 10.26
C LYS A 178 14.54 12.57 10.34
N TYR A 179 14.11 13.71 9.82
CA TYR A 179 12.74 13.97 9.36
C TYR A 179 12.63 13.57 7.88
N GLU A 180 11.45 13.09 7.48
CA GLU A 180 11.14 12.67 6.10
C GLU A 180 9.82 13.34 5.69
N LEU A 181 9.90 14.40 4.89
CA LEU A 181 8.75 14.98 4.19
C LEU A 181 8.57 14.20 2.87
N MET A 182 7.37 13.66 2.64
CA MET A 182 7.05 12.87 1.44
C MET A 182 5.85 13.45 0.70
N ILE A 183 6.09 13.84 -0.54
CA ILE A 183 5.09 14.40 -1.46
C ILE A 183 4.87 13.39 -2.58
N ARG A 184 3.69 12.78 -2.63
CA ARG A 184 3.31 11.85 -3.71
C ARG A 184 2.70 12.60 -4.88
N VAL A 185 3.23 12.41 -6.09
CA VAL A 185 2.78 13.14 -7.28
C VAL A 185 2.57 12.21 -8.47
N LYS A 186 1.35 12.24 -9.03
CA LYS A 186 0.90 11.32 -10.09
C LYS A 186 -0.10 11.96 -11.07
N PRO A 187 0.27 13.02 -11.81
CA PRO A 187 -0.62 13.75 -12.72
C PRO A 187 -1.23 12.94 -13.88
N LYS A 188 -0.73 11.72 -14.15
CA LYS A 188 -1.12 10.77 -15.24
C LYS A 188 -0.98 11.27 -16.69
N GLN A 189 -1.12 12.57 -16.92
CA GLN A 189 -0.87 13.24 -18.19
C GLN A 189 0.25 14.28 -18.03
N LEU A 190 0.73 14.81 -19.16
CA LEU A 190 1.66 15.92 -19.18
C LEU A 190 0.99 17.19 -18.65
N VAL A 191 1.76 18.01 -17.92
CA VAL A 191 1.28 19.26 -17.33
C VAL A 191 2.03 20.42 -17.97
N GLN A 192 1.30 21.45 -18.43
CA GLN A 192 1.93 22.60 -19.10
C GLN A 192 2.92 23.32 -18.18
N HIS A 193 2.56 23.50 -16.89
CA HIS A 193 3.43 23.97 -15.84
C HIS A 193 3.36 23.00 -14.65
N PHE A 194 4.49 22.36 -14.32
CA PHE A 194 4.60 21.48 -13.17
C PHE A 194 5.69 22.02 -12.26
N GLU A 195 5.38 22.18 -10.97
CA GLU A 195 6.32 22.72 -10.01
C GLU A 195 6.11 22.10 -8.62
N ILE A 196 7.20 21.66 -7.99
CA ILE A 196 7.28 21.38 -6.55
C ILE A 196 8.21 22.44 -5.96
N VAL A 197 7.76 23.14 -4.93
CA VAL A 197 8.54 24.06 -4.10
C VAL A 197 8.42 23.60 -2.65
N ALA A 198 9.55 23.53 -1.95
CA ALA A 198 9.58 23.27 -0.52
C ALA A 198 10.59 24.18 0.18
N ASP A 199 10.08 24.97 1.12
CA ASP A 199 10.83 25.91 1.93
C ASP A 199 10.86 25.42 3.38
N VAL A 200 12.06 25.30 3.94
CA VAL A 200 12.29 24.76 5.30
C VAL A 200 12.97 25.83 6.14
N TYR A 201 12.38 26.18 7.28
CA TYR A 201 12.93 27.08 8.29
C TYR A 201 13.03 26.38 9.65
N GLU A 202 14.25 26.28 10.18
CA GLU A 202 14.53 25.64 11.46
C GLU A 202 15.35 26.59 12.36
N PRO A 203 14.79 27.12 13.47
CA PRO A 203 15.47 28.09 14.34
C PRO A 203 16.81 27.61 14.90
N GLN A 204 16.99 26.29 15.08
CA GLN A 204 18.23 25.67 15.56
C GLN A 204 19.33 25.55 14.48
N GLY A 205 18.98 25.73 13.21
CA GLY A 205 19.84 25.45 12.06
C GLY A 205 19.63 24.04 11.49
N ILE A 206 19.96 23.85 10.21
CA ILE A 206 19.78 22.63 9.42
C ILE A 206 21.12 21.89 9.36
N ALA A 207 21.21 20.69 9.94
CA ALA A 207 22.44 19.90 9.96
C ALA A 207 22.75 19.25 8.59
N PHE A 208 21.71 18.79 7.90
CA PHE A 208 21.80 18.32 6.51
C PHE A 208 20.43 18.39 5.83
N LEU A 209 20.41 18.49 4.49
CA LEU A 209 19.19 18.32 3.70
C LEU A 209 19.47 17.64 2.35
N ASN A 210 18.66 16.64 2.02
CA ASN A 210 18.72 15.87 0.77
C ASN A 210 17.32 15.70 0.17
N ALA A 211 17.17 16.11 -1.09
CA ALA A 211 15.98 15.91 -1.90
C ALA A 211 16.24 14.82 -2.97
N HIS A 212 15.26 13.94 -3.19
CA HIS A 212 15.29 12.89 -4.23
C HIS A 212 13.86 12.42 -4.53
N GLY A 213 13.64 11.70 -5.63
CA GLY A 213 12.32 11.13 -5.92
C GLY A 213 12.37 9.86 -6.76
N THR A 214 11.39 8.99 -6.60
CA THR A 214 11.37 7.65 -7.23
C THR A 214 11.24 7.68 -8.75
N PHE A 215 10.72 8.80 -9.29
CA PHE A 215 10.58 9.06 -10.72
C PHE A 215 11.73 9.90 -11.30
N ILE A 216 12.66 10.39 -10.46
CA ILE A 216 13.75 11.28 -10.90
C ILE A 216 14.89 10.43 -11.47
N THR A 217 14.93 10.35 -12.80
CA THR A 217 16.02 9.71 -13.54
C THR A 217 17.29 10.57 -13.51
N ASN A 218 18.43 10.00 -13.93
CA ASN A 218 19.70 10.74 -14.03
C ASN A 218 19.62 12.01 -14.91
N GLU A 219 18.66 12.08 -15.83
CA GLU A 219 18.43 13.24 -16.70
C GLU A 219 17.60 14.34 -16.01
N LEU A 220 16.78 13.97 -15.01
CA LEU A 220 15.97 14.87 -14.20
C LEU A 220 16.64 15.31 -12.89
N LEU A 221 17.66 14.57 -12.41
CA LEU A 221 18.44 14.95 -11.23
C LEU A 221 18.96 16.41 -11.24
N PRO A 222 19.45 16.98 -12.37
CA PRO A 222 19.91 18.36 -12.41
C PRO A 222 18.81 19.42 -12.27
N LEU A 223 17.54 19.03 -12.34
CA LEU A 223 16.37 19.92 -12.19
C LEU A 223 15.90 20.05 -10.74
N VAL A 224 16.50 19.27 -9.82
CA VAL A 224 16.26 19.42 -8.37
C VAL A 224 17.21 20.50 -7.87
N GLU A 225 16.77 21.75 -7.94
CA GLU A 225 17.53 22.85 -7.37
C GLU A 225 17.40 22.81 -5.85
N LYS A 226 18.52 23.01 -5.14
CA LYS A 226 18.51 23.17 -3.69
C LYS A 226 19.48 24.26 -3.27
N THR A 227 19.00 25.17 -2.45
CA THR A 227 19.84 26.11 -1.69
C THR A 227 19.67 25.81 -0.21
N VAL A 228 20.78 25.75 0.53
CA VAL A 228 20.79 25.47 1.96
C VAL A 228 21.72 26.49 2.61
N THR A 229 21.19 27.17 3.61
CA THR A 229 21.91 28.10 4.50
C THR A 229 21.88 27.53 5.92
N ASP A 230 22.31 28.30 6.92
CA ASP A 230 22.26 27.87 8.33
C ASP A 230 20.84 27.46 8.76
N LYS A 231 19.84 28.34 8.63
CA LYS A 231 18.47 28.10 9.11
C LYS A 231 17.43 27.84 8.03
N ARG A 232 17.72 28.19 6.78
CA ARG A 232 16.80 28.06 5.63
C ARG A 232 17.30 27.05 4.62
N ALA A 233 16.38 26.29 4.05
CA ALA A 233 16.57 25.63 2.78
C ALA A 233 15.40 25.90 1.83
N HIS A 234 15.69 26.01 0.55
CA HIS A 234 14.71 26.04 -0.54
C HIS A 234 15.04 24.90 -1.50
N VAL A 235 14.04 24.08 -1.81
CA VAL A 235 14.11 22.99 -2.78
C VAL A 235 13.06 23.24 -3.85
N SER A 236 13.46 23.23 -5.12
CA SER A 236 12.51 23.34 -6.23
C SER A 236 12.75 22.26 -7.29
N PHE A 237 11.67 21.89 -7.98
CA PHE A 237 11.70 20.96 -9.11
C PHE A 237 10.62 21.34 -10.11
N SER A 238 11.04 21.90 -11.26
CA SER A 238 10.15 22.46 -12.30
C SER A 238 10.50 21.95 -13.71
N PRO A 239 10.22 20.67 -14.04
CA PRO A 239 10.49 20.09 -15.35
C PRO A 239 9.56 20.64 -16.44
N THR A 240 10.15 21.02 -17.58
CA THR A 240 9.42 21.40 -18.79
C THR A 240 8.60 20.23 -19.34
N LEU A 241 7.57 20.53 -20.15
CA LEU A 241 6.68 19.52 -20.72
C LEU A 241 7.42 18.39 -21.47
N ASP A 242 8.52 18.69 -22.16
CA ASP A 242 9.33 17.67 -22.85
C ASP A 242 10.20 16.84 -21.88
N GLN A 243 10.66 17.42 -20.76
CA GLN A 243 11.35 16.67 -19.69
C GLN A 243 10.39 15.76 -18.93
N GLN A 244 9.10 16.09 -18.89
CA GLN A 244 8.07 15.20 -18.33
C GLN A 244 7.79 13.99 -19.23
N ARG A 245 8.09 14.02 -20.54
CA ARG A 245 7.70 12.94 -21.48
C ARG A 245 8.44 11.64 -21.22
N LYS A 246 7.69 10.54 -21.16
CA LYS A 246 8.21 9.17 -21.06
C LYS A 246 8.88 8.67 -22.34
N CYS A 247 8.57 9.26 -23.49
CA CYS A 247 9.23 9.02 -24.76
C CYS A 247 8.97 10.17 -25.77
N PRO A 248 9.80 10.34 -26.81
CA PRO A 248 9.71 11.50 -27.71
C PRO A 248 8.38 11.68 -28.46
N ASP A 249 7.67 10.57 -28.74
CA ASP A 249 6.43 10.55 -29.53
C ASP A 249 5.22 10.04 -28.71
N CYS A 250 5.22 10.22 -27.37
CA CYS A 250 4.07 9.86 -26.53
C CYS A 250 3.65 10.93 -25.52
N ASP A 251 2.39 10.85 -25.10
CA ASP A 251 1.72 11.77 -24.17
C ASP A 251 1.74 11.27 -22.71
N GLY A 252 2.47 10.18 -22.44
CA GLY A 252 2.68 9.66 -21.09
C GLY A 252 3.76 10.45 -20.34
N THR A 253 3.50 10.77 -19.08
CA THR A 253 4.45 11.43 -18.17
C THR A 253 5.37 10.43 -17.45
N LEU A 254 6.57 10.87 -17.09
CA LEU A 254 7.48 10.20 -16.16
C LEU A 254 7.14 10.49 -14.70
N ILE A 255 6.40 11.57 -14.42
CA ILE A 255 6.03 11.95 -13.05
C ILE A 255 4.93 11.02 -12.53
N ASP A 256 5.35 9.95 -11.88
CA ASP A 256 4.51 8.98 -11.17
C ASP A 256 5.32 8.38 -10.00
N GLY A 257 5.10 8.89 -8.79
CA GLY A 257 5.73 8.35 -7.59
C GLY A 257 5.91 9.38 -6.46
N ASP A 258 6.97 9.19 -5.68
CA ASP A 258 7.20 9.91 -4.42
C ASP A 258 8.42 10.84 -4.53
N PHE A 259 8.27 12.08 -4.10
CA PHE A 259 9.33 13.06 -3.90
C PHE A 259 9.59 13.20 -2.39
N TYR A 260 10.84 13.07 -1.98
CA TYR A 260 11.27 12.99 -0.59
C TYR A 260 12.28 14.08 -0.26
N ILE A 261 12.03 14.82 0.82
CA ILE A 261 12.99 15.72 1.45
C ILE A 261 13.35 15.15 2.82
N ASN A 262 14.59 14.70 2.95
CA ASN A 262 15.16 14.18 4.19
C ASN A 262 16.10 15.22 4.80
N TYR A 263 15.86 15.61 6.05
CA TYR A 263 16.71 16.57 6.77
C TYR A 263 16.81 16.23 8.26
N ASP A 264 17.76 16.83 8.97
CA ASP A 264 17.75 16.92 10.43
C ASP A 264 18.27 18.31 10.84
N VAL A 265 17.97 18.72 12.06
CA VAL A 265 18.43 20.00 12.63
C VAL A 265 19.77 19.85 13.34
N SER A 266 20.47 20.96 13.49
CA SER A 266 21.63 21.07 14.37
C SER A 266 21.20 20.88 15.82
N ARG A 267 21.89 20.00 16.55
CA ARG A 267 21.54 19.63 17.93
C ARG A 267 22.70 19.89 18.87
N VAL A 268 22.39 20.60 19.95
CA VAL A 268 23.26 20.81 21.11
C VAL A 268 22.81 19.88 22.25
N GLN A 269 23.65 19.74 23.27
CA GLN A 269 23.38 18.87 24.42
C GLN A 269 22.94 19.73 25.62
N ASP A 270 21.68 20.15 25.59
CA ASP A 270 21.03 21.01 26.59
C ASP A 270 19.59 20.55 26.84
N LEU A 271 18.70 21.45 27.28
CA LEU A 271 17.27 21.19 27.44
C LEU A 271 16.55 20.80 26.15
N GLY A 272 17.15 20.94 24.97
CA GLY A 272 16.42 20.95 23.72
C GLY A 272 15.89 22.35 23.39
N ASP A 273 15.03 22.43 22.38
CA ASP A 273 14.53 23.69 21.84
C ASP A 273 13.13 23.99 22.34
N ILE A 274 13.00 25.07 23.11
CA ILE A 274 11.74 25.55 23.70
C ILE A 274 11.38 26.86 23.02
N GLN A 275 10.46 26.79 22.07
CA GLN A 275 9.94 27.94 21.33
C GLN A 275 8.70 28.44 22.04
N ILE A 276 8.65 29.73 22.41
CA ILE A 276 7.50 30.37 23.07
C ILE A 276 7.07 31.59 22.27
N VAL A 277 5.82 31.55 21.77
CA VAL A 277 5.23 32.56 20.89
C VAL A 277 3.75 32.73 21.24
N ASN A 278 3.26 33.98 21.34
CA ASN A 278 1.83 34.32 21.46
C ASN A 278 1.06 33.56 22.58
N GLY A 279 1.74 33.22 23.68
CA GLY A 279 1.16 32.44 24.77
C GLY A 279 1.07 30.93 24.54
N TYR A 280 1.71 30.41 23.50
CA TYR A 280 1.88 28.98 23.24
C TYR A 280 3.36 28.62 23.30
N PHE A 281 3.66 27.39 23.69
CA PHE A 281 5.02 26.85 23.65
C PHE A 281 5.07 25.48 22.99
N VAL A 282 6.20 25.19 22.35
CA VAL A 282 6.56 23.87 21.83
C VAL A 282 8.00 23.56 22.23
N HIS A 283 8.21 22.37 22.77
CA HIS A 283 9.46 21.89 23.34
C HIS A 283 9.90 20.62 22.60
N PHE A 284 10.98 20.71 21.83
CA PHE A 284 11.59 19.62 21.08
C PHE A 284 12.79 19.05 21.84
N PHE A 285 12.67 17.81 22.31
CA PHE A 285 13.67 17.15 23.14
C PHE A 285 14.27 15.90 22.47
N ALA A 286 15.53 16.01 22.06
CA ALA A 286 16.35 14.91 21.55
C ALA A 286 17.85 15.21 21.76
N PRO A 287 18.40 14.96 22.97
CA PRO A 287 19.82 15.15 23.26
C PRO A 287 20.71 14.36 22.29
N ALA A 288 21.74 15.02 21.76
CA ALA A 288 22.53 14.52 20.62
C ALA A 288 23.36 13.26 20.91
N THR A 289 23.88 13.12 22.13
CA THR A 289 24.78 12.01 22.53
C THR A 289 24.51 11.56 23.96
N LEU A 290 24.01 10.33 24.12
CA LEU A 290 23.84 9.65 25.40
C LEU A 290 24.29 8.18 25.29
N PRO A 291 24.75 7.55 26.39
CA PRO A 291 24.99 6.10 26.40
C PRO A 291 23.68 5.33 26.18
N LYS A 292 23.78 4.14 25.59
CA LYS A 292 22.62 3.28 25.39
C LYS A 292 22.25 2.54 26.68
N LEU A 293 20.97 2.49 26.99
CA LEU A 293 20.43 1.63 28.05
C LEU A 293 20.33 0.17 27.56
N PRO A 294 20.87 -0.82 28.31
CA PRO A 294 20.63 -2.24 28.06
C PRO A 294 19.12 -2.56 28.09
N LYS A 295 18.67 -3.47 27.21
CA LYS A 295 17.28 -3.90 27.16
C LYS A 295 17.11 -5.38 27.48
N ASN A 296 16.00 -5.68 28.15
CA ASN A 296 15.48 -7.01 28.41
C ASN A 296 14.30 -7.25 27.47
N VAL A 297 14.49 -7.99 26.38
CA VAL A 297 13.47 -8.14 25.32
C VAL A 297 12.91 -9.56 25.26
N VAL A 298 11.58 -9.70 25.37
CA VAL A 298 10.89 -10.97 25.11
C VAL A 298 10.14 -10.87 23.78
N PHE A 299 10.55 -11.72 22.83
CA PHE A 299 9.86 -11.88 21.56
C PHE A 299 8.72 -12.91 21.73
N VAL A 300 7.49 -12.45 21.53
CA VAL A 300 6.26 -13.24 21.65
C VAL A 300 5.71 -13.50 20.26
N ILE A 301 6.01 -14.68 19.70
CA ILE A 301 5.86 -14.97 18.27
C ILE A 301 4.73 -15.98 18.03
N ASP A 302 3.74 -15.57 17.26
CA ASP A 302 2.65 -16.41 16.79
C ASP A 302 3.16 -17.49 15.84
N ARG A 303 2.79 -18.73 16.11
CA ARG A 303 3.00 -19.92 15.27
C ARG A 303 1.71 -20.70 15.04
N SER A 304 0.57 -20.01 15.01
CA SER A 304 -0.72 -20.53 14.54
C SER A 304 -0.65 -20.97 13.07
N GLY A 305 -1.67 -21.70 12.60
CA GLY A 305 -1.71 -22.22 11.23
C GLY A 305 -1.77 -21.14 10.13
N SER A 306 -2.30 -19.95 10.42
CA SER A 306 -2.43 -18.81 9.50
C SER A 306 -1.07 -18.23 9.09
N MET A 307 -0.07 -18.30 9.99
CA MET A 307 1.30 -17.87 9.72
C MET A 307 2.04 -18.73 8.68
N SER A 308 1.47 -19.86 8.25
CA SER A 308 2.14 -20.80 7.35
C SER A 308 2.52 -20.20 5.98
N GLY A 309 3.59 -20.73 5.38
CA GLY A 309 4.14 -20.22 4.13
C GLY A 309 4.98 -18.95 4.32
N THR A 310 4.71 -17.93 3.50
CA THR A 310 5.56 -16.73 3.38
C THR A 310 5.66 -15.94 4.69
N LYS A 311 4.56 -15.81 5.47
CA LYS A 311 4.56 -15.07 6.74
C LYS A 311 5.57 -15.62 7.75
N MET A 312 5.57 -16.93 8.00
CA MET A 312 6.56 -17.58 8.87
C MET A 312 7.98 -17.53 8.28
N GLN A 313 8.15 -17.70 6.96
CA GLN A 313 9.47 -17.58 6.34
C GLN A 313 10.09 -16.18 6.56
N GLN A 314 9.31 -15.12 6.32
CA GLN A 314 9.75 -13.73 6.51
C GLN A 314 9.96 -13.40 8.00
N THR A 315 9.14 -13.99 8.89
CA THR A 315 9.33 -13.91 10.34
C THR A 315 10.67 -14.51 10.77
N HIS A 316 11.05 -15.69 10.26
CA HIS A 316 12.36 -16.30 10.55
C HIS A 316 13.53 -15.43 10.09
N GLU A 317 13.45 -14.87 8.87
CA GLU A 317 14.50 -14.03 8.27
C GLU A 317 14.69 -12.71 9.04
N ALA A 318 13.58 -12.05 9.40
CA ALA A 318 13.61 -10.85 10.22
C ALA A 318 14.17 -11.12 11.62
N LEU A 319 13.70 -12.17 12.30
CA LEU A 319 14.19 -12.54 13.64
C LEU A 319 15.68 -12.90 13.65
N GLN A 320 16.19 -13.58 12.62
CA GLN A 320 17.63 -13.84 12.48
C GLN A 320 18.44 -12.55 12.36
N THR A 321 17.93 -11.54 11.65
CA THR A 321 18.61 -10.23 11.56
C THR A 321 18.59 -9.53 12.91
N ILE A 322 17.40 -9.37 13.50
CA ILE A 322 17.17 -8.73 14.80
C ILE A 322 18.03 -9.34 15.92
N LEU A 323 18.23 -10.66 15.89
CA LEU A 323 19.08 -11.38 16.85
C LEU A 323 20.57 -11.02 16.74
N ASN A 324 21.07 -10.73 15.53
CA ASN A 324 22.44 -10.29 15.31
C ASN A 324 22.66 -8.81 15.67
N ASP A 325 21.58 -8.01 15.70
CA ASP A 325 21.60 -6.60 16.09
C ASP A 325 21.42 -6.37 17.62
N LEU A 326 21.26 -7.44 18.41
CA LEU A 326 21.29 -7.36 19.87
C LEU A 326 22.71 -7.02 20.37
N HIS A 327 22.80 -6.08 21.32
CA HIS A 327 24.08 -5.74 21.94
C HIS A 327 24.45 -6.78 23.01
N GLU A 328 25.74 -7.06 23.23
CA GLU A 328 26.14 -8.15 24.15
C GLU A 328 25.63 -7.97 25.60
N GLU A 329 25.34 -6.74 26.03
CA GLU A 329 24.73 -6.41 27.33
C GLU A 329 23.20 -6.58 27.42
N ASP A 330 22.53 -6.74 26.28
CA ASP A 330 21.10 -7.02 26.23
C ASP A 330 20.81 -8.43 26.74
N HIS A 331 19.60 -8.62 27.28
CA HIS A 331 19.09 -9.93 27.67
C HIS A 331 17.81 -10.22 26.89
N PHE A 332 17.65 -11.46 26.42
CA PHE A 332 16.52 -11.79 25.55
C PHE A 332 15.91 -13.15 25.85
N GLY A 333 14.67 -13.34 25.40
CA GLY A 333 13.93 -14.59 25.48
C GLY A 333 12.93 -14.73 24.33
N PHE A 334 12.54 -15.97 24.03
CA PHE A 334 11.49 -16.29 23.06
C PHE A 334 10.36 -17.06 23.72
N VAL A 335 9.15 -16.57 23.51
CA VAL A 335 7.89 -17.26 23.78
C VAL A 335 7.18 -17.42 22.43
N THR A 336 6.97 -18.64 21.98
CA THR A 336 6.22 -18.94 20.75
C THR A 336 4.88 -19.55 21.12
N PHE A 337 3.80 -19.20 20.42
CA PHE A 337 2.47 -19.62 20.81
C PHE A 337 1.60 -20.05 19.62
N ALA A 338 0.73 -21.02 19.87
CA ALA A 338 -0.41 -21.33 19.02
C ALA A 338 -1.63 -21.55 19.94
N SER A 339 -2.22 -22.75 19.95
CA SER A 339 -3.11 -23.18 21.04
C SER A 339 -2.35 -23.44 22.35
N ASP A 340 -1.07 -23.76 22.24
CA ASP A 340 -0.14 -24.03 23.34
C ASP A 340 0.99 -22.99 23.38
N VAL A 341 1.63 -22.83 24.54
CA VAL A 341 2.77 -21.93 24.74
C VAL A 341 4.07 -22.73 24.83
N THR A 342 5.10 -22.30 24.12
CA THR A 342 6.43 -22.92 24.11
C THR A 342 7.51 -21.86 24.25
N THR A 343 8.59 -22.16 24.97
CA THR A 343 9.69 -21.21 25.20
C THR A 343 11.01 -21.80 24.74
N TRP A 344 11.90 -20.97 24.20
CA TRP A 344 13.29 -21.38 23.91
C TRP A 344 14.05 -21.77 25.19
N ARG A 345 13.89 -20.96 26.25
CA ARG A 345 14.47 -21.14 27.58
C ARG A 345 13.49 -20.62 28.64
N PRO A 346 13.53 -21.15 29.88
CA PRO A 346 12.61 -20.75 30.95
C PRO A 346 12.87 -19.33 31.51
N SER A 347 14.04 -18.75 31.25
CA SER A 347 14.46 -17.44 31.71
C SER A 347 15.16 -16.66 30.59
N LEU A 348 15.26 -15.34 30.78
CA LEU A 348 16.10 -14.48 29.93
C LEU A 348 17.55 -14.97 29.89
N THR A 349 18.22 -14.66 28.78
CA THR A 349 19.60 -15.06 28.49
C THR A 349 20.37 -13.85 27.93
N LYS A 350 21.58 -13.59 28.42
CA LYS A 350 22.47 -12.53 27.91
C LYS A 350 22.84 -12.78 26.45
N ALA A 351 22.80 -11.74 25.62
CA ALA A 351 23.00 -11.76 24.16
C ALA A 351 24.47 -11.96 23.73
N THR A 352 25.15 -12.96 24.30
CA THR A 352 26.45 -13.41 23.81
C THR A 352 26.30 -14.04 22.43
N LYS A 353 27.33 -13.92 21.59
CA LYS A 353 27.36 -14.50 20.22
C LYS A 353 27.04 -16.00 20.17
N GLU A 354 27.36 -16.75 21.23
CA GLU A 354 26.98 -18.17 21.36
C GLU A 354 25.49 -18.35 21.63
N ASN A 355 24.91 -17.59 22.58
CA ASN A 355 23.49 -17.66 22.88
C ASN A 355 22.62 -17.16 21.71
N VAL A 356 23.06 -16.10 21.02
CA VAL A 356 22.43 -15.60 19.78
C VAL A 356 22.34 -16.71 18.74
N LYS A 357 23.45 -17.40 18.44
CA LYS A 357 23.47 -18.51 17.48
C LYS A 357 22.55 -19.68 17.87
N ILE A 358 22.52 -20.03 19.16
CA ILE A 358 21.60 -21.09 19.66
C ILE A 358 20.14 -20.64 19.53
N ALA A 359 19.84 -19.35 19.64
CA ALA A 359 18.50 -18.80 19.40
C ALA A 359 18.13 -18.75 17.92
N GLU A 360 19.06 -18.41 17.01
CA GLU A 360 18.83 -18.49 15.56
C GLU A 360 18.45 -19.93 15.13
N ASP A 361 19.11 -20.93 15.71
CA ASP A 361 18.80 -22.34 15.46
C ASP A 361 17.43 -22.73 16.05
N PHE A 362 17.03 -22.19 17.21
CA PHE A 362 15.65 -22.33 17.72
C PHE A 362 14.62 -21.67 16.79
N VAL A 363 14.86 -20.45 16.30
CA VAL A 363 13.94 -19.75 15.38
C VAL A 363 13.66 -20.60 14.13
N LYS A 364 14.68 -21.29 13.58
CA LYS A 364 14.50 -22.20 12.43
C LYS A 364 13.59 -23.41 12.73
N THR A 365 13.35 -23.74 13.99
CA THR A 365 12.47 -24.86 14.42
C THR A 365 11.02 -24.44 14.67
N ILE A 366 10.68 -23.15 14.57
CA ILE A 366 9.31 -22.68 14.72
C ILE A 366 8.49 -23.15 13.51
N ILE A 367 7.35 -23.80 13.79
CA ILE A 367 6.45 -24.37 12.77
C ILE A 367 5.04 -23.84 13.01
N ALA A 368 4.44 -23.28 11.96
CA ALA A 368 3.08 -22.76 11.94
C ALA A 368 2.05 -23.90 12.02
N LEU A 369 1.47 -24.13 13.20
CA LEU A 369 0.42 -25.11 13.46
C LEU A 369 -0.35 -24.80 14.77
N GLY A 370 -1.68 -24.84 14.70
CA GLY A 370 -2.59 -24.67 15.84
C GLY A 370 -3.46 -23.41 15.73
N GLY A 371 -4.22 -23.11 16.79
CA GLY A 371 -4.96 -21.86 16.94
C GLY A 371 -4.08 -20.72 17.46
N THR A 372 -4.70 -19.70 18.05
CA THR A 372 -4.04 -18.43 18.44
C THR A 372 -4.44 -18.05 19.87
N ASN A 373 -3.56 -18.30 20.85
CA ASN A 373 -3.70 -17.91 22.26
C ASN A 373 -2.74 -16.76 22.59
N ILE A 374 -3.26 -15.53 22.63
CA ILE A 374 -2.45 -14.31 22.86
C ILE A 374 -2.27 -14.03 24.36
N ASN A 375 -3.24 -14.40 25.19
CA ASN A 375 -3.25 -14.08 26.63
C ASN A 375 -2.09 -14.72 27.39
N ASP A 376 -2.03 -16.05 27.37
CA ASP A 376 -1.11 -16.82 28.20
C ASP A 376 0.38 -16.58 27.87
N PRO A 377 0.82 -16.46 26.60
CA PRO A 377 2.23 -16.18 26.30
C PRO A 377 2.63 -14.74 26.67
N LEU A 378 1.73 -13.76 26.60
CA LEU A 378 2.00 -12.40 27.09
C LEU A 378 2.16 -12.39 28.61
N LEU A 379 1.25 -13.04 29.34
CA LEU A 379 1.37 -13.18 30.80
C LEU A 379 2.66 -13.93 31.20
N PHE A 380 3.07 -14.94 30.42
CA PHE A 380 4.34 -15.63 30.60
C PHE A 380 5.55 -14.72 30.34
N ALA A 381 5.52 -13.93 29.27
CA ALA A 381 6.59 -12.96 28.95
C ALA A 381 6.76 -11.90 30.04
N VAL A 382 5.64 -11.35 30.56
CA VAL A 382 5.63 -10.44 31.70
C VAL A 382 6.24 -11.12 32.93
N LYS A 383 5.83 -12.35 33.24
CA LYS A 383 6.40 -13.10 34.36
C LYS A 383 7.91 -13.29 34.19
N MET A 384 8.39 -13.71 33.02
CA MET A 384 9.81 -13.91 32.75
C MET A 384 10.64 -12.62 33.00
N LEU A 385 10.10 -11.45 32.63
CA LEU A 385 10.72 -10.15 32.88
C LEU A 385 10.68 -9.74 34.36
N LYS A 386 9.59 -10.03 35.09
CA LYS A 386 9.51 -9.78 36.55
C LYS A 386 10.49 -10.68 37.32
N ASP A 387 10.42 -11.99 37.09
CA ASP A 387 11.28 -12.99 37.73
C ASP A 387 12.76 -12.64 37.52
N ALA A 388 13.16 -12.16 36.33
CA ALA A 388 14.53 -11.75 36.06
C ALA A 388 14.98 -10.51 36.86
N LYS A 389 14.10 -9.51 36.99
CA LYS A 389 14.39 -8.29 37.79
C LYS A 389 14.41 -8.59 39.28
N GLU A 390 13.47 -9.40 39.78
CA GLU A 390 13.38 -9.80 41.20
C GLU A 390 14.59 -10.64 41.64
N HIS A 391 15.03 -11.59 40.80
CA HIS A 391 16.23 -12.40 41.08
C HIS A 391 17.56 -11.71 40.71
N LYS A 392 17.54 -10.45 40.25
CA LYS A 392 18.72 -9.68 39.81
C LYS A 392 19.59 -10.39 38.77
N THR A 393 18.96 -11.08 37.81
CA THR A 393 19.66 -11.77 36.71
C THR A 393 19.81 -10.91 35.45
N VAL A 394 19.37 -9.66 35.51
CA VAL A 394 19.50 -8.60 34.50
C VAL A 394 20.01 -7.30 35.17
N PRO A 395 20.59 -6.33 34.43
CA PRO A 395 21.07 -5.08 35.02
C PRO A 395 19.93 -4.30 35.70
N GLU A 396 20.19 -3.63 36.84
CA GLU A 396 19.14 -2.88 37.55
C GLU A 396 18.60 -1.70 36.72
N ASN A 397 19.51 -0.96 36.07
CA ASN A 397 19.20 0.09 35.09
C ASN A 397 19.07 -0.53 33.68
N SER A 398 17.98 -1.25 33.43
CA SER A 398 17.66 -1.81 32.11
C SER A 398 16.17 -1.72 31.77
N ALA A 399 15.89 -1.59 30.47
CA ALA A 399 14.54 -1.39 29.96
C ALA A 399 13.87 -2.72 29.58
N SER A 400 12.70 -3.03 30.16
CA SER A 400 11.93 -4.23 29.85
C SER A 400 10.96 -4.01 28.69
N ILE A 401 11.10 -4.82 27.63
CA ILE A 401 10.33 -4.74 26.39
C ILE A 401 9.70 -6.11 26.07
N ILE A 402 8.46 -6.10 25.61
CA ILE A 402 7.80 -7.24 24.98
C ILE A 402 7.47 -6.86 23.54
N ILE A 403 7.80 -7.73 22.58
CA ILE A 403 7.43 -7.56 21.16
C ILE A 403 6.54 -8.73 20.77
N LEU A 404 5.24 -8.48 20.65
CA LEU A 404 4.26 -9.41 20.11
C LEU A 404 4.26 -9.34 18.59
N LEU A 405 4.26 -10.50 17.91
CA LEU A 405 3.98 -10.62 16.48
C LEU A 405 2.86 -11.65 16.29
N THR A 406 1.76 -11.26 15.64
CA THR A 406 0.60 -12.13 15.35
C THR A 406 -0.08 -11.73 14.05
N ASP A 407 -0.66 -12.71 13.34
CA ASP A 407 -1.44 -12.46 12.13
C ASP A 407 -2.95 -12.57 12.31
N GLY A 408 -3.43 -13.15 13.42
CA GLY A 408 -4.85 -13.46 13.65
C GLY A 408 -5.42 -12.97 14.97
N ASP A 409 -6.75 -12.87 15.02
CA ASP A 409 -7.49 -12.64 16.26
C ASP A 409 -7.40 -13.87 17.21
N PRO A 410 -7.44 -13.67 18.54
CA PRO A 410 -7.34 -14.75 19.52
C PRO A 410 -8.53 -15.70 19.42
N ASN A 411 -8.25 -17.00 19.32
CA ASN A 411 -9.23 -18.06 19.10
C ASN A 411 -8.97 -19.32 19.97
N SER A 412 -7.99 -19.26 20.87
CA SER A 412 -7.63 -20.32 21.81
C SER A 412 -7.18 -19.70 23.14
N GLY A 413 -7.38 -20.39 24.27
CA GLY A 413 -7.19 -19.78 25.60
C GLY A 413 -8.30 -18.76 25.89
N GLU A 414 -7.94 -17.59 26.44
CA GLU A 414 -8.84 -16.44 26.52
C GLU A 414 -8.97 -15.78 25.13
N VAL A 415 -10.21 -15.47 24.74
CA VAL A 415 -10.58 -14.94 23.41
C VAL A 415 -11.30 -13.60 23.49
N ASN A 416 -11.77 -13.19 24.67
CA ASN A 416 -12.34 -11.86 24.87
C ASN A 416 -11.23 -10.80 24.86
N GLN A 417 -11.16 -10.03 23.78
CA GLN A 417 -10.13 -9.02 23.54
C GLN A 417 -10.02 -7.95 24.66
N GLU A 418 -11.14 -7.48 25.20
CA GLU A 418 -11.16 -6.51 26.31
C GLU A 418 -10.56 -7.15 27.57
N LYS A 419 -10.89 -8.43 27.83
CA LYS A 419 -10.32 -9.18 28.95
C LYS A 419 -8.82 -9.44 28.78
N ILE A 420 -8.35 -9.71 27.57
CA ILE A 420 -6.90 -9.86 27.29
C ILE A 420 -6.18 -8.52 27.54
N GLN A 421 -6.73 -7.41 27.05
CA GLN A 421 -6.18 -6.07 27.30
C GLN A 421 -6.09 -5.77 28.81
N GLU A 422 -7.16 -6.02 29.56
CA GLU A 422 -7.20 -5.86 31.03
C GLU A 422 -6.17 -6.75 31.73
N ASN A 423 -6.10 -8.04 31.37
CA ASN A 423 -5.15 -9.00 31.94
C ASN A 423 -3.69 -8.56 31.71
N VAL A 424 -3.37 -8.15 30.48
CA VAL A 424 -2.02 -7.72 30.07
C VAL A 424 -1.64 -6.40 30.74
N GLN A 425 -2.56 -5.43 30.80
CA GLN A 425 -2.36 -4.14 31.48
C GLN A 425 -2.11 -4.33 32.97
N ASN A 426 -2.92 -5.14 33.65
CA ASN A 426 -2.76 -5.48 35.06
C ASN A 426 -1.44 -6.23 35.32
N ALA A 427 -1.02 -7.10 34.40
CA ALA A 427 0.24 -7.85 34.52
C ALA A 427 1.46 -6.93 34.35
N ILE A 428 1.48 -6.07 33.33
CA ILE A 428 2.61 -5.15 33.04
C ILE A 428 2.73 -4.07 34.12
N GLY A 429 1.63 -3.48 34.56
CA GLY A 429 1.60 -2.50 35.65
C GLY A 429 2.51 -1.28 35.41
N GLY A 430 2.61 -0.80 34.16
CA GLY A 430 3.45 0.35 33.76
C GLY A 430 4.96 0.13 33.72
N ASN A 431 5.46 -1.03 34.17
CA ASN A 431 6.89 -1.30 34.35
C ASN A 431 7.60 -1.86 33.09
N MET A 432 6.86 -2.09 32.00
CA MET A 432 7.36 -2.65 30.74
C MET A 432 6.71 -1.95 29.56
N THR A 433 7.36 -1.99 28.40
CA THR A 433 6.81 -1.52 27.13
C THR A 433 6.33 -2.70 26.30
N LEU A 434 5.09 -2.69 25.83
CA LEU A 434 4.56 -3.70 24.90
C LEU A 434 4.39 -3.12 23.49
N PHE A 435 5.10 -3.71 22.54
CA PHE A 435 4.92 -3.44 21.11
C PHE A 435 4.11 -4.57 20.45
N CYS A 436 3.14 -4.21 19.61
CA CYS A 436 2.26 -5.18 18.94
C CYS A 436 2.39 -5.09 17.42
N LEU A 437 2.92 -6.13 16.79
CA LEU A 437 3.09 -6.23 15.34
C LEU A 437 1.97 -7.10 14.77
N GLY A 438 1.04 -6.46 14.05
CA GLY A 438 -0.05 -7.14 13.36
C GLY A 438 0.35 -7.46 11.92
N PHE A 439 0.59 -8.72 11.61
CA PHE A 439 1.01 -9.17 10.28
C PHE A 439 -0.21 -9.43 9.40
N GLY A 440 -0.38 -8.66 8.33
CA GLY A 440 -1.51 -8.78 7.40
C GLY A 440 -2.75 -8.03 7.87
N TYR A 441 -3.92 -8.54 7.46
CA TYR A 441 -5.21 -7.91 7.76
C TYR A 441 -6.18 -8.76 8.59
N ASP A 442 -5.83 -10.00 8.91
CA ASP A 442 -6.73 -10.95 9.59
C ASP A 442 -6.89 -10.64 11.08
N VAL A 443 -5.87 -10.07 11.74
CA VAL A 443 -5.97 -9.48 13.09
C VAL A 443 -6.62 -8.09 13.08
N ARG A 444 -7.52 -7.82 14.03
CA ARG A 444 -8.08 -6.49 14.27
C ARG A 444 -7.00 -5.54 14.79
N TYR A 445 -6.78 -4.43 14.08
CA TYR A 445 -5.68 -3.52 14.42
C TYR A 445 -5.92 -2.78 15.72
N VAL A 446 -7.15 -2.26 15.92
CA VAL A 446 -7.52 -1.49 17.12
C VAL A 446 -7.34 -2.30 18.41
N PHE A 447 -7.55 -3.62 18.37
CA PHE A 447 -7.26 -4.50 19.51
C PHE A 447 -5.78 -4.46 19.92
N LEU A 448 -4.87 -4.57 18.94
CA LEU A 448 -3.43 -4.51 19.16
C LEU A 448 -2.95 -3.09 19.53
N ASP A 449 -3.52 -2.06 18.90
CA ASP A 449 -3.15 -0.66 19.10
C ASP A 449 -3.53 -0.18 20.51
N VAL A 450 -4.77 -0.43 20.95
CA VAL A 450 -5.21 -0.15 22.32
C VAL A 450 -4.35 -0.90 23.33
N MET A 451 -4.05 -2.19 23.10
CA MET A 451 -3.22 -2.99 24.00
C MET A 451 -1.79 -2.44 24.13
N ALA A 452 -1.16 -2.04 23.03
CA ALA A 452 0.18 -1.44 23.05
C ALA A 452 0.15 -0.05 23.73
N LYS A 453 -0.84 0.78 23.36
CA LYS A 453 -1.04 2.14 23.88
C LYS A 453 -1.35 2.20 25.38
N GLN A 454 -2.01 1.18 25.93
CA GLN A 454 -2.23 1.00 27.38
C GLN A 454 -0.96 0.59 28.13
N ASN A 455 0.03 0.06 27.41
CA ASN A 455 1.26 -0.52 27.95
C ASN A 455 2.52 0.19 27.41
N ASN A 456 2.42 1.52 27.28
CA ASN A 456 3.49 2.45 26.93
C ASN A 456 4.22 2.22 25.58
N GLY A 457 3.72 1.33 24.73
CA GLY A 457 4.29 1.05 23.41
C GLY A 457 3.37 1.51 22.27
N LEU A 458 3.68 1.02 21.06
CA LEU A 458 2.91 1.27 19.84
C LEU A 458 2.59 -0.03 19.12
N ALA A 459 1.46 -0.09 18.43
CA ALA A 459 1.24 -1.13 17.45
C ALA A 459 1.81 -0.74 16.08
N ARG A 460 2.08 -1.74 15.24
CA ARG A 460 2.44 -1.52 13.84
C ARG A 460 1.89 -2.62 12.96
N ARG A 461 1.34 -2.22 11.80
CA ARG A 461 0.91 -3.16 10.77
C ARG A 461 2.11 -3.56 9.91
N ILE A 462 2.36 -4.85 9.81
CA ILE A 462 3.33 -5.45 8.88
C ILE A 462 2.53 -5.93 7.68
N TYR A 463 2.69 -5.30 6.54
CA TYR A 463 1.90 -5.58 5.35
C TYR A 463 2.48 -6.78 4.60
N GLU A 464 1.61 -7.74 4.27
CA GLU A 464 1.97 -8.90 3.44
C GLU A 464 2.47 -8.44 2.06
N GLY A 465 3.74 -8.72 1.79
CA GLY A 465 4.47 -8.25 0.61
C GLY A 465 5.91 -8.74 0.65
N SER A 466 6.66 -8.58 -0.45
CA SER A 466 8.07 -9.01 -0.53
C SER A 466 8.98 -8.31 0.47
N ASP A 467 8.58 -7.14 0.98
CA ASP A 467 9.36 -6.29 1.88
C ASP A 467 8.97 -6.43 3.37
N ALA A 468 8.13 -7.40 3.75
CA ALA A 468 7.73 -7.59 5.15
C ALA A 468 8.92 -7.82 6.11
N VAL A 469 10.01 -8.43 5.62
CA VAL A 469 11.28 -8.56 6.34
C VAL A 469 11.87 -7.19 6.68
N LEU A 470 11.94 -6.28 5.70
CA LEU A 470 12.42 -4.90 5.88
C LEU A 470 11.50 -4.09 6.80
N GLN A 471 10.19 -4.34 6.77
CA GLN A 471 9.22 -3.69 7.67
C GLN A 471 9.43 -4.11 9.14
N LEU A 472 9.72 -5.39 9.39
CA LEU A 472 10.03 -5.93 10.72
C LEU A 472 11.38 -5.42 11.24
N GLN A 473 12.41 -5.46 10.39
CA GLN A 473 13.75 -4.91 10.71
C GLN A 473 13.68 -3.41 11.00
N GLY A 474 13.10 -2.61 10.09
CA GLY A 474 12.98 -1.15 10.27
C GLY A 474 12.12 -0.73 11.46
N PHE A 475 11.13 -1.55 11.87
CA PHE A 475 10.45 -1.35 13.15
C PHE A 475 11.40 -1.58 14.33
N TYR A 476 12.17 -2.67 14.32
CA TYR A 476 13.12 -2.97 15.38
C TYR A 476 14.23 -1.91 15.46
N ASP A 477 14.74 -1.43 14.31
CA ASP A 477 15.74 -0.36 14.24
C ASP A 477 15.29 0.89 15.02
N GLU A 478 14.03 1.32 14.83
CA GLU A 478 13.43 2.47 15.53
C GLU A 478 13.43 2.31 17.07
N ILE A 479 13.32 1.08 17.59
CA ILE A 479 13.22 0.79 19.04
C ILE A 479 14.47 0.13 19.65
N SER A 480 15.45 -0.22 18.83
CA SER A 480 16.62 -1.06 19.18
C SER A 480 17.54 -0.42 20.23
N SER A 481 17.55 0.91 20.31
CA SER A 481 18.59 1.69 20.96
C SER A 481 17.98 2.76 21.87
N ILE A 482 17.61 2.37 23.09
CA ILE A 482 17.07 3.29 24.11
C ILE A 482 18.20 4.16 24.67
N LEU A 483 17.93 5.46 24.86
CA LEU A 483 18.84 6.42 25.48
C LEU A 483 18.41 6.82 26.90
N LEU A 484 17.11 7.00 27.12
CA LEU A 484 16.52 7.34 28.41
C LEU A 484 15.23 6.54 28.63
N SER A 485 14.91 6.27 29.89
CA SER A 485 13.59 5.76 30.32
C SER A 485 12.92 6.68 31.33
N ASP A 486 11.60 6.57 31.45
CA ASP A 486 10.77 7.34 32.40
C ASP A 486 10.98 8.87 32.30
N VAL A 487 10.97 9.38 31.06
CA VAL A 487 11.21 10.80 30.74
C VAL A 487 9.98 11.63 31.10
N ASN A 488 10.13 12.54 32.06
CA ASN A 488 9.07 13.39 32.59
C ASN A 488 9.45 14.87 32.51
N PHE A 489 8.58 15.67 31.90
CA PHE A 489 8.73 17.10 31.70
C PHE A 489 7.88 17.84 32.73
N HIS A 490 8.53 18.63 33.58
CA HIS A 490 7.89 19.45 34.59
C HIS A 490 7.83 20.91 34.12
N TYR A 491 6.61 21.45 34.10
CA TYR A 491 6.32 22.85 33.83
C TYR A 491 5.52 23.42 35.02
N PRO A 492 5.65 24.71 35.39
CA PRO A 492 4.93 25.27 36.53
C PRO A 492 3.41 25.29 36.30
N GLU A 493 2.67 24.60 37.17
CA GLU A 493 1.20 24.49 37.09
C GLU A 493 0.50 25.86 37.06
N ASN A 494 1.02 26.86 37.77
CA ASN A 494 0.46 28.21 37.78
C ASN A 494 0.75 29.00 36.49
N SER A 495 1.73 28.58 35.69
CA SER A 495 2.14 29.29 34.46
C SER A 495 1.53 28.68 33.19
N VAL A 496 1.04 27.45 33.24
CA VAL A 496 0.54 26.70 32.09
C VAL A 496 -0.96 26.43 32.23
N ASN A 497 -1.73 26.81 31.21
CA ASN A 497 -3.17 26.56 31.11
C ASN A 497 -3.48 25.13 30.68
N SER A 498 -2.70 24.61 29.72
CA SER A 498 -2.84 23.26 29.18
C SER A 498 -1.50 22.77 28.62
N VAL A 499 -1.26 21.46 28.70
CA VAL A 499 -0.06 20.81 28.16
C VAL A 499 -0.44 19.47 27.54
N THR A 500 0.26 19.07 26.49
CA THR A 500 0.17 17.72 25.92
C THR A 500 0.78 16.69 26.89
N SER A 501 0.85 15.42 26.50
CA SER A 501 1.56 14.42 27.31
C SER A 501 2.97 14.88 27.64
N SER A 502 3.29 14.91 28.94
CA SER A 502 4.58 15.34 29.50
C SER A 502 5.39 14.16 30.07
N TYR A 503 4.86 12.93 29.98
CA TYR A 503 5.53 11.70 30.42
C TYR A 503 5.64 10.72 29.26
N PHE A 504 6.85 10.19 29.05
CA PHE A 504 7.20 9.28 27.96
C PHE A 504 8.06 8.15 28.51
N LYS A 505 7.65 6.89 28.30
CA LYS A 505 8.32 5.74 28.91
C LYS A 505 9.76 5.55 28.46
N GLN A 506 10.07 5.89 27.20
CA GLN A 506 11.38 5.68 26.56
C GLN A 506 11.66 6.80 25.54
N LEU A 507 12.92 7.22 25.45
CA LEU A 507 13.47 7.97 24.31
C LEU A 507 14.44 7.06 23.55
N PHE A 508 14.25 6.93 22.24
CA PHE A 508 15.10 6.11 21.37
C PHE A 508 16.13 6.98 20.62
N ASN A 509 17.26 6.36 20.29
CA ASN A 509 18.26 7.02 19.47
C ASN A 509 17.69 7.32 18.07
N GLY A 510 17.87 8.55 17.61
CA GLY A 510 17.31 9.00 16.33
C GLY A 510 15.80 9.31 16.35
N SER A 511 15.12 9.20 17.49
CA SER A 511 13.77 9.77 17.70
C SER A 511 13.84 11.18 18.31
N GLU A 512 12.69 11.76 18.62
CA GLU A 512 12.52 13.03 19.33
C GLU A 512 11.20 13.00 20.11
N ILE A 513 11.18 13.62 21.30
CA ILE A 513 9.95 13.90 22.05
C ILE A 513 9.55 15.35 21.77
N VAL A 514 8.25 15.57 21.56
CA VAL A 514 7.70 16.92 21.38
C VAL A 514 6.57 17.13 22.38
N VAL A 515 6.67 18.19 23.18
CA VAL A 515 5.63 18.61 24.13
C VAL A 515 5.18 20.00 23.75
N ALA A 516 3.87 20.24 23.72
CA ALA A 516 3.32 21.57 23.49
C ALA A 516 2.40 21.98 24.63
N GLY A 517 2.24 23.28 24.84
CA GLY A 517 1.30 23.80 25.83
C GLY A 517 0.92 25.25 25.58
N ARG A 518 0.00 25.74 26.41
CA ARG A 518 -0.49 27.11 26.42
C ARG A 518 -0.20 27.76 27.76
N LEU A 519 0.36 28.95 27.77
CA LEU A 519 0.71 29.73 28.96
C LEU A 519 -0.50 30.53 29.48
N ASN A 520 -0.51 30.82 30.77
CA ASN A 520 -1.46 31.74 31.41
C ASN A 520 -1.06 33.21 31.24
N ASP A 521 0.25 33.48 31.14
CA ASP A 521 0.83 34.81 30.95
C ASP A 521 1.50 34.89 29.56
N LEU A 522 1.23 35.97 28.84
CA LEU A 522 1.71 36.22 27.48
C LEU A 522 3.10 36.90 27.46
N GLU A 523 3.54 37.48 28.58
CA GLU A 523 4.78 38.26 28.69
C GLU A 523 5.81 37.59 29.64
N MET A 524 5.70 36.28 29.85
CA MET A 524 6.52 35.56 30.83
C MET A 524 7.99 35.44 30.41
N ASN A 525 8.85 36.23 31.04
CA ASN A 525 10.29 36.29 30.74
C ASN A 525 11.11 35.13 31.31
N ASP A 526 10.60 34.42 32.33
CA ASP A 526 11.27 33.30 33.00
C ASP A 526 10.32 32.09 33.10
N PHE A 527 10.31 31.21 32.10
CA PHE A 527 9.61 29.92 32.11
C PHE A 527 10.58 28.80 32.51
N PRO A 528 10.65 28.39 33.80
CA PRO A 528 11.52 27.30 34.20
C PRO A 528 10.97 25.97 33.68
N VAL A 529 11.88 25.13 33.16
CA VAL A 529 11.56 23.80 32.64
C VAL A 529 12.54 22.79 33.25
N GLU A 530 12.03 21.66 33.71
CA GLU A 530 12.85 20.55 34.18
C GLU A 530 12.50 19.26 33.44
N VAL A 531 13.52 18.55 32.94
CA VAL A 531 13.37 17.22 32.33
C VAL A 531 14.07 16.20 33.22
N HIS A 532 13.30 15.25 33.74
CA HIS A 532 13.77 14.19 34.62
C HIS A 532 13.65 12.86 33.89
N ALA A 533 14.64 11.98 33.97
CA ALA A 533 14.63 10.67 33.35
C ALA A 533 15.62 9.72 34.05
N GLN A 534 15.62 8.45 33.66
CA GLN A 534 16.64 7.47 34.03
C GLN A 534 17.61 7.26 32.86
N SER A 535 18.91 7.26 33.15
CA SER A 535 19.98 6.93 32.20
C SER A 535 20.74 5.67 32.65
N LEU A 536 21.82 5.32 31.94
CA LEU A 536 22.63 4.14 32.26
C LEU A 536 23.27 4.25 33.66
N ASP A 537 23.95 5.36 33.90
CA ASP A 537 24.86 5.51 35.04
C ASP A 537 24.17 6.12 36.27
N ASP A 538 23.17 7.00 36.08
CA ASP A 538 22.48 7.73 37.16
C ASP A 538 21.11 8.33 36.72
N GLU A 539 20.43 8.99 37.65
CA GLU A 539 19.28 9.86 37.38
C GLU A 539 19.69 11.02 36.46
N PHE A 540 18.95 11.21 35.36
CA PHE A 540 19.17 12.26 34.38
C PHE A 540 18.24 13.43 34.68
N VAL A 541 18.80 14.55 35.15
CA VAL A 541 18.04 15.78 35.42
C VAL A 541 18.65 16.94 34.64
N LEU A 542 17.85 17.54 33.76
CA LEU A 542 18.15 18.82 33.14
C LEU A 542 17.21 19.89 33.69
N LYS A 543 17.76 21.07 33.98
CA LYS A 543 17.02 22.24 34.45
C LYS A 543 17.49 23.47 33.67
N GLY A 544 16.58 24.38 33.43
CA GLY A 544 16.88 25.65 32.80
C GLY A 544 15.63 26.50 32.66
N GLN A 545 15.74 27.56 31.86
CA GLN A 545 14.69 28.54 31.66
C GLN A 545 14.57 28.86 30.17
N ALA A 546 13.35 29.03 29.71
CA ALA A 546 13.01 29.63 28.43
C ALA A 546 12.33 30.98 28.68
N SER A 547 12.35 31.87 27.69
CA SER A 547 11.71 33.18 27.75
C SER A 547 10.78 33.33 26.56
N VAL A 548 9.69 34.08 26.70
CA VAL A 548 8.98 34.62 25.53
C VAL A 548 9.99 35.42 24.71
N GLN A 549 10.11 35.10 23.42
CA GLN A 549 10.95 35.86 22.49
C GLN A 549 10.05 36.54 21.45
N ASP A 550 10.48 37.70 20.96
CA ASP A 550 9.75 38.39 19.89
C ASP A 550 9.72 37.53 18.61
N TRP A 551 8.56 37.47 17.97
CA TRP A 551 8.33 36.69 16.75
C TRP A 551 9.37 37.00 15.66
N ASN A 552 9.67 38.28 15.42
CA ASN A 552 10.62 38.70 14.39
C ASN A 552 12.08 38.39 14.77
N THR A 553 12.34 38.04 16.03
CA THR A 553 13.67 37.64 16.51
C THR A 553 13.93 36.14 16.31
N ILE A 554 12.94 35.27 16.57
CA ILE A 554 13.06 33.83 16.25
C ILE A 554 12.88 33.60 14.74
N PHE A 555 11.95 34.34 14.13
CA PHE A 555 11.42 34.15 12.78
C PHE A 555 11.58 35.42 11.90
N PRO A 556 12.80 35.96 11.68
CA PRO A 556 12.99 37.15 10.85
C PRO A 556 12.61 36.96 9.38
N ASP A 557 12.75 35.74 8.84
CA ASP A 557 12.59 35.44 7.41
C ASP A 557 11.13 35.08 7.06
N GLN A 558 10.17 35.98 7.30
CA GLN A 558 8.71 35.74 7.20
C GLN A 558 8.24 35.00 5.93
N ASP A 559 8.93 35.17 4.79
CA ASP A 559 8.64 34.46 3.53
C ASP A 559 8.74 32.92 3.64
N TYR A 560 9.45 32.41 4.66
CA TYR A 560 9.64 30.98 4.97
C TYR A 560 8.74 30.46 6.11
N ILE A 561 7.78 31.26 6.59
CA ILE A 561 6.91 30.92 7.73
C ILE A 561 5.43 31.13 7.36
N PHE A 562 4.57 30.17 7.72
CA PHE A 562 3.12 30.25 7.49
C PHE A 562 2.35 30.65 8.76
N GLY A 563 1.83 31.89 8.80
CA GLY A 563 0.95 32.36 9.86
C GLY A 563 1.48 32.18 11.29
N ASP A 564 0.58 32.01 12.26
CA ASP A 564 0.95 31.55 13.62
C ASP A 564 0.96 30.01 13.66
N PHE A 565 2.06 29.43 13.18
CA PHE A 565 2.23 27.98 13.18
C PHE A 565 2.34 27.39 14.61
N THR A 566 2.72 28.19 15.63
CA THR A 566 2.95 27.69 16.99
C THR A 566 1.63 27.36 17.69
N GLU A 567 0.62 28.23 17.58
CA GLU A 567 -0.74 27.91 18.03
C GLU A 567 -1.31 26.68 17.29
N ARG A 568 -1.09 26.58 15.98
CA ARG A 568 -1.59 25.47 15.16
C ARG A 568 -0.90 24.13 15.49
N LEU A 569 0.40 24.15 15.78
CA LEU A 569 1.16 22.97 16.22
C LEU A 569 0.72 22.50 17.62
N TRP A 570 0.50 23.43 18.55
CA TRP A 570 -0.12 23.11 19.85
C TRP A 570 -1.50 22.45 19.67
N ALA A 571 -2.34 23.01 18.79
CA ALA A 571 -3.67 22.47 18.52
C ALA A 571 -3.62 21.07 17.88
N TYR A 572 -2.74 20.86 16.90
CA TYR A 572 -2.51 19.57 16.25
C TYR A 572 -2.09 18.50 17.29
N LEU A 573 -1.08 18.79 18.12
CA LEU A 573 -0.60 17.85 19.14
C LEU A 573 -1.63 17.60 20.25
N THR A 574 -2.38 18.63 20.66
CA THR A 574 -3.45 18.50 21.64
C THR A 574 -4.57 17.60 21.12
N ILE A 575 -5.02 17.81 19.87
CA ILE A 575 -6.03 16.95 19.23
C ILE A 575 -5.55 15.50 19.15
N GLN A 576 -4.31 15.24 18.71
CA GLN A 576 -3.75 13.88 18.66
C GLN A 576 -3.75 13.22 20.06
N ASN A 577 -3.33 13.94 21.10
CA ASN A 577 -3.33 13.47 22.48
C ASN A 577 -4.76 13.18 23.00
N LEU A 578 -5.75 14.01 22.65
CA LEU A 578 -7.14 13.78 23.02
C LEU A 578 -7.72 12.55 22.29
N LEU A 579 -7.41 12.34 21.01
CA LEU A 579 -7.81 11.14 20.26
C LEU A 579 -7.23 9.86 20.89
N ASP A 580 -5.94 9.86 21.25
CA ASP A 580 -5.31 8.74 21.98
C ASP A 580 -5.94 8.49 23.37
N LYS A 581 -6.42 9.54 24.05
CA LYS A 581 -7.18 9.39 25.32
C LYS A 581 -8.58 8.82 25.09
N ILE A 582 -9.27 9.19 24.00
CA ILE A 582 -10.59 8.64 23.64
C ILE A 582 -10.52 7.13 23.38
N GLU A 583 -9.42 6.63 22.83
CA GLU A 583 -9.24 5.19 22.63
C GLU A 583 -9.07 4.46 23.97
N LYS A 584 -8.25 4.99 24.89
CA LYS A 584 -7.85 4.33 26.15
C LYS A 584 -8.82 4.50 27.33
N GLY A 585 -9.58 5.60 27.40
CA GLY A 585 -10.31 6.03 28.60
C GLY A 585 -11.57 5.21 28.95
N SER A 586 -12.16 5.50 30.10
CA SER A 586 -13.50 5.01 30.48
C SER A 586 -14.63 5.72 29.72
N PRO A 587 -15.85 5.17 29.65
CA PRO A 587 -16.96 5.78 28.88
C PRO A 587 -17.29 7.23 29.27
N GLU A 588 -17.16 7.59 30.55
CA GLU A 588 -17.44 8.93 31.06
C GLU A 588 -16.32 9.92 30.67
N GLU A 589 -15.06 9.51 30.79
CA GLU A 589 -13.91 10.30 30.33
C GLU A 589 -13.96 10.52 28.81
N LYS A 590 -14.30 9.48 28.04
CA LYS A 590 -14.44 9.55 26.58
C LYS A 590 -15.40 10.65 26.16
N GLN A 591 -16.51 10.87 26.86
CA GLN A 591 -17.50 11.88 26.47
C GLN A 591 -16.93 13.31 26.56
N ASN A 592 -16.27 13.66 27.67
CA ASN A 592 -15.69 14.99 27.86
C ASN A 592 -14.53 15.24 26.89
N VAL A 593 -13.61 14.28 26.76
CA VAL A 593 -12.44 14.36 25.88
C VAL A 593 -12.86 14.43 24.39
N THR A 594 -13.93 13.74 23.99
CA THR A 594 -14.49 13.84 22.63
C THR A 594 -15.05 15.22 22.33
N ALA A 595 -15.70 15.88 23.29
CA ALA A 595 -16.24 17.22 23.11
C ALA A 595 -15.11 18.25 22.91
N GLU A 596 -14.05 18.20 23.74
CA GLU A 596 -12.87 19.06 23.62
C GLU A 596 -12.14 18.86 22.28
N ALA A 597 -11.91 17.60 21.89
CA ALA A 597 -11.27 17.27 20.62
C ALA A 597 -12.08 17.77 19.41
N LEU A 598 -13.41 17.67 19.47
CA LEU A 598 -14.31 18.19 18.44
C LEU A 598 -14.27 19.73 18.39
N GLU A 599 -14.31 20.42 19.53
CA GLU A 599 -14.24 21.89 19.59
C GLU A 599 -12.94 22.41 18.99
N LEU A 600 -11.79 21.84 19.36
CA LEU A 600 -10.49 22.21 18.79
C LEU A 600 -10.42 21.88 17.28
N SER A 601 -10.92 20.71 16.85
CA SER A 601 -10.96 20.35 15.43
C SER A 601 -11.73 21.39 14.60
N LEU A 602 -12.88 21.85 15.11
CA LEU A 602 -13.68 22.89 14.47
C LEU A 602 -13.00 24.27 14.52
N LYS A 603 -12.43 24.67 15.66
CA LYS A 603 -11.75 25.97 15.84
C LYS A 603 -10.63 26.18 14.82
N TYR A 604 -9.82 25.14 14.56
CA TYR A 604 -8.65 25.22 13.67
C TYR A 604 -8.89 24.69 12.26
N ASN A 605 -10.14 24.33 11.93
CA ASN A 605 -10.57 23.70 10.67
C ASN A 605 -9.81 22.40 10.33
N PHE A 606 -9.42 21.60 11.32
CA PHE A 606 -8.79 20.31 11.06
C PHE A 606 -9.83 19.24 10.73
N VAL A 607 -9.63 18.50 9.64
CA VAL A 607 -10.38 17.26 9.34
C VAL A 607 -9.77 16.10 10.12
N THR A 608 -10.38 15.80 11.26
CA THR A 608 -10.01 14.72 12.21
C THR A 608 -11.07 13.60 12.20
N PRO A 609 -10.89 12.48 12.93
CA PRO A 609 -11.89 11.40 12.97
C PRO A 609 -13.30 11.84 13.44
N LEU A 610 -13.42 13.00 14.09
CA LEU A 610 -14.65 13.58 14.64
C LEU A 610 -15.32 14.62 13.71
N THR A 611 -14.65 15.03 12.64
CA THR A 611 -15.06 16.13 11.75
C THR A 611 -14.92 15.77 10.27
N SER A 612 -15.62 16.51 9.44
CA SER A 612 -15.59 16.38 7.98
C SER A 612 -15.66 17.75 7.33
N MET A 613 -14.93 17.95 6.24
CA MET A 613 -15.05 19.16 5.42
C MET A 613 -16.18 19.01 4.41
N VAL A 614 -16.98 20.05 4.22
CA VAL A 614 -18.13 20.06 3.30
C VAL A 614 -18.05 21.26 2.36
N VAL A 615 -18.03 21.01 1.05
CA VAL A 615 -18.02 22.06 0.01
C VAL A 615 -19.39 22.12 -0.62
N THR A 616 -20.01 23.30 -0.70
CA THR A 616 -21.34 23.48 -1.30
C THR A 616 -21.31 24.45 -2.47
N LYS A 617 -21.89 24.07 -3.60
CA LYS A 617 -22.16 24.97 -4.73
C LYS A 617 -23.55 25.59 -4.54
N PRO A 618 -23.66 26.91 -4.24
CA PRO A 618 -24.95 27.58 -4.06
C PRO A 618 -25.77 27.60 -5.36
N LYS A 619 -27.09 27.65 -5.19
CA LYS A 619 -28.10 27.56 -6.25
C LYS A 619 -27.90 28.58 -7.38
N THR A 620 -27.96 28.08 -8.62
CA THR A 620 -28.50 28.83 -9.77
C THR A 620 -29.91 28.32 -10.05
N GLU A 621 -30.82 29.20 -10.51
CA GLU A 621 -32.28 29.11 -10.33
C GLU A 621 -33.02 27.87 -10.88
N GLU A 622 -32.33 26.92 -11.53
CA GLU A 622 -32.92 25.70 -12.12
C GLU A 622 -32.37 24.36 -11.58
N LYS A 623 -31.43 24.34 -10.60
CA LYS A 623 -30.89 23.08 -10.03
C LYS A 623 -30.61 23.14 -8.51
N PRO A 624 -30.72 22.02 -7.76
CA PRO A 624 -30.39 21.94 -6.33
C PRO A 624 -28.87 21.96 -6.03
N GLU A 625 -28.49 22.21 -4.76
CA GLU A 625 -27.13 22.52 -4.26
C GLU A 625 -26.10 21.36 -4.25
N ASP A 626 -25.17 21.27 -5.22
CA ASP A 626 -24.13 20.21 -5.21
C ASP A 626 -23.26 20.28 -3.93
N THR A 627 -23.01 19.12 -3.28
CA THR A 627 -22.28 19.04 -2.00
C THR A 627 -21.21 17.94 -2.00
N LEU A 628 -19.95 18.32 -1.77
CA LEU A 628 -18.78 17.43 -1.66
C LEU A 628 -18.35 17.23 -0.19
N ILE A 629 -17.84 16.05 0.20
CA ILE A 629 -17.33 15.82 1.57
C ILE A 629 -15.92 15.20 1.62
N ALA A 630 -15.15 15.57 2.64
CA ALA A 630 -13.88 14.97 2.99
C ALA A 630 -13.81 14.58 4.48
N ASP A 631 -13.48 13.31 4.75
CA ASP A 631 -13.45 12.68 6.07
C ASP A 631 -12.02 12.22 6.43
N LYS A 632 -11.70 12.17 7.73
CA LYS A 632 -10.57 11.36 8.22
C LYS A 632 -11.05 9.94 8.55
N LEU A 633 -10.28 8.93 8.11
CA LEU A 633 -10.59 7.50 8.30
C LEU A 633 -9.79 6.89 9.47
N THR A 634 -10.47 6.24 10.42
CA THR A 634 -9.83 5.36 11.41
C THR A 634 -9.32 4.07 10.76
N GLU A 635 -8.31 3.37 11.30
CA GLU A 635 -7.78 2.13 10.67
C GLU A 635 -8.85 1.06 10.40
N ASP A 636 -9.84 0.85 11.29
CA ASP A 636 -10.93 -0.10 11.04
C ASP A 636 -11.89 0.39 9.93
N GLN A 637 -12.23 1.69 9.90
CA GLN A 637 -12.96 2.29 8.76
C GLN A 637 -12.22 2.17 7.41
N ARG A 638 -10.91 1.88 7.40
CA ARG A 638 -10.17 1.62 6.15
C ARG A 638 -10.38 0.19 5.62
N LYS A 639 -10.98 -0.72 6.40
CA LYS A 639 -11.62 -1.96 5.88
C LYS A 639 -13.00 -1.67 5.27
N ASP A 640 -13.81 -0.84 5.93
CA ASP A 640 -15.24 -0.69 5.63
C ASP A 640 -15.59 0.45 4.66
N ALA A 641 -14.68 1.40 4.38
CA ALA A 641 -14.84 2.37 3.30
C ALA A 641 -15.00 1.62 1.96
N PRO A 642 -15.94 2.03 1.08
CA PRO A 642 -16.63 1.11 0.15
C PRO A 642 -15.70 0.27 -0.72
N GLN A 643 -15.43 -0.94 -0.21
CA GLN A 643 -15.11 -2.14 -0.99
C GLN A 643 -16.44 -2.82 -1.33
N VAL A 644 -16.49 -3.57 -2.44
CA VAL A 644 -17.70 -4.28 -2.88
C VAL A 644 -18.14 -5.25 -1.77
N PRO A 645 -19.40 -5.19 -1.29
CA PRO A 645 -19.77 -5.84 -0.04
C PRO A 645 -19.73 -7.37 -0.14
N ALA A 646 -18.89 -7.99 0.69
CA ALA A 646 -18.93 -9.42 0.96
C ALA A 646 -20.14 -9.73 1.85
N SER A 647 -21.18 -10.36 1.30
CA SER A 647 -22.38 -10.73 2.05
C SER A 647 -22.10 -11.88 3.02
N SER A 648 -22.10 -11.57 4.31
CA SER A 648 -22.06 -12.57 5.39
C SER A 648 -23.34 -13.42 5.38
N TYR A 649 -23.20 -14.75 5.25
CA TYR A 649 -24.31 -15.68 5.48
C TYR A 649 -24.06 -16.57 6.71
N ASN A 650 -25.04 -16.57 7.61
CA ASN A 650 -25.03 -17.36 8.83
C ASN A 650 -24.97 -18.86 8.55
N TYR A 651 -24.10 -19.58 9.26
CA TYR A 651 -24.11 -21.04 9.28
C TYR A 651 -25.44 -21.56 9.85
N ARG A 652 -26.25 -22.20 9.00
CA ARG A 652 -27.18 -23.25 9.41
C ARG A 652 -26.72 -24.56 8.81
N THR A 653 -26.38 -25.50 9.68
CA THR A 653 -25.98 -26.87 9.34
C THR A 653 -27.11 -27.61 8.63
N TYR A 654 -26.89 -28.02 7.38
CA TYR A 654 -27.59 -29.12 6.75
C TYR A 654 -26.59 -30.00 5.99
N THR A 655 -26.49 -31.27 6.39
CA THR A 655 -25.72 -32.29 5.70
C THR A 655 -26.54 -32.92 4.58
N ALA A 656 -26.09 -32.78 3.33
CA ALA A 656 -26.59 -33.51 2.16
C ALA A 656 -25.40 -33.82 1.21
N PRO A 657 -25.50 -34.85 0.34
CA PRO A 657 -24.32 -35.64 -0.03
C PRO A 657 -23.51 -35.14 -1.23
N VAL A 658 -22.26 -35.60 -1.26
CA VAL A 658 -21.32 -35.45 -2.37
C VAL A 658 -21.84 -36.12 -3.64
N LEU A 659 -21.95 -35.38 -4.74
CA LEU A 659 -21.91 -35.94 -6.10
C LEU A 659 -21.17 -34.99 -7.05
N ASN A 660 -20.45 -35.56 -8.01
CA ASN A 660 -19.46 -34.84 -8.81
C ASN A 660 -20.08 -33.83 -9.79
N TRP A 661 -19.45 -32.67 -9.91
CA TRP A 661 -19.52 -31.82 -11.11
C TRP A 661 -18.10 -31.72 -11.68
N VAL A 662 -17.95 -32.03 -12.98
CA VAL A 662 -16.70 -31.84 -13.72
C VAL A 662 -16.86 -30.59 -14.57
N ASP A 663 -15.98 -29.62 -14.37
CA ASP A 663 -15.97 -28.36 -15.13
C ASP A 663 -15.74 -28.60 -16.63
N SER A 664 -16.43 -27.80 -17.44
CA SER A 664 -16.47 -27.93 -18.91
C SER A 664 -15.47 -26.98 -19.58
N ASP A 665 -14.20 -27.19 -19.28
CA ASP A 665 -13.05 -26.45 -19.84
C ASP A 665 -12.98 -26.64 -21.38
N PRO A 666 -12.83 -25.57 -22.18
CA PRO A 666 -11.78 -24.56 -22.07
C PRO A 666 -12.36 -23.22 -21.64
N HIS A 667 -12.29 -22.94 -20.35
CA HIS A 667 -12.65 -21.65 -19.76
C HIS A 667 -11.45 -20.70 -19.89
N PHE A 668 -11.51 -19.77 -20.84
CA PHE A 668 -10.55 -18.67 -20.90
C PHE A 668 -10.85 -17.67 -19.79
N ILE A 669 -10.06 -17.72 -18.73
CA ILE A 669 -10.07 -16.76 -17.64
C ILE A 669 -9.13 -15.60 -18.01
N ILE A 670 -9.68 -14.40 -18.12
CA ILE A 670 -8.93 -13.16 -18.33
C ILE A 670 -9.13 -12.28 -17.08
N GLU A 671 -8.06 -12.07 -16.32
CA GLU A 671 -8.07 -11.18 -15.16
C GLU A 671 -7.64 -9.78 -15.54
N PHE A 672 -8.34 -8.78 -15.00
CA PHE A 672 -8.05 -7.37 -15.20
C PHE A 672 -7.61 -6.77 -13.87
N ALA A 673 -6.29 -6.70 -13.66
CA ALA A 673 -5.68 -6.25 -12.42
C ALA A 673 -6.18 -4.85 -11.96
N ASP A 674 -6.53 -3.99 -12.92
CA ASP A 674 -7.03 -2.63 -12.66
C ASP A 674 -8.52 -2.58 -12.28
N GLN A 675 -9.30 -3.64 -12.52
CA GLN A 675 -10.75 -3.70 -12.24
C GLN A 675 -11.11 -4.66 -11.10
N ASN A 676 -10.16 -5.45 -10.60
CA ASN A 676 -10.35 -6.43 -9.53
C ASN A 676 -11.49 -7.44 -9.81
N ASP A 677 -11.70 -7.73 -11.10
CA ASP A 677 -12.73 -8.63 -11.62
C ASP A 677 -12.18 -9.40 -12.83
N ALA A 678 -12.86 -10.48 -13.21
CA ALA A 678 -12.43 -11.37 -14.28
C ALA A 678 -13.53 -11.61 -15.32
N LEU A 679 -13.10 -11.79 -16.56
CA LEU A 679 -13.95 -12.27 -17.66
C LEU A 679 -13.65 -13.74 -17.94
N CYS A 680 -14.71 -14.51 -18.14
CA CYS A 680 -14.64 -15.92 -18.48
C CYS A 680 -15.44 -16.19 -19.75
N PHE A 681 -14.90 -16.98 -20.68
CA PHE A 681 -15.67 -17.46 -21.82
C PHE A 681 -15.12 -18.79 -22.33
N ASN A 682 -15.96 -19.56 -23.02
CA ASN A 682 -15.54 -20.84 -23.61
C ASN A 682 -15.34 -20.68 -25.11
N ILE A 683 -14.61 -21.61 -25.73
CA ILE A 683 -14.64 -21.78 -27.19
C ILE A 683 -14.90 -23.24 -27.50
N ASN A 684 -16.13 -23.53 -27.92
CA ASN A 684 -16.56 -24.84 -28.39
C ASN A 684 -16.57 -24.86 -29.93
N ASP A 685 -15.74 -25.71 -30.51
CA ASP A 685 -15.74 -26.11 -31.93
C ASP A 685 -15.40 -27.62 -32.02
N LYS A 686 -15.48 -28.23 -33.19
CA LYS A 686 -15.19 -29.66 -33.40
C LYS A 686 -13.82 -30.09 -32.80
N PRO A 687 -13.74 -31.30 -32.21
CA PRO A 687 -12.47 -31.88 -31.80
C PRO A 687 -11.43 -31.90 -32.93
N GLY A 688 -10.20 -31.53 -32.61
CA GLY A 688 -9.09 -31.46 -33.54
C GLY A 688 -8.89 -30.10 -34.20
N THR A 689 -9.82 -29.13 -34.03
CA THR A 689 -9.58 -27.73 -34.40
C THR A 689 -8.35 -27.19 -33.66
N ILE A 690 -7.56 -26.36 -34.35
CA ILE A 690 -6.36 -25.76 -33.81
C ILE A 690 -6.55 -24.24 -33.83
N PHE A 691 -6.43 -23.63 -32.65
CA PHE A 691 -6.64 -22.22 -32.42
C PHE A 691 -5.33 -21.47 -32.20
N ASN A 692 -5.18 -20.28 -32.79
CA ASN A 692 -4.12 -19.35 -32.45
C ASN A 692 -4.49 -18.58 -31.18
N LEU A 693 -3.81 -18.91 -30.09
CA LEU A 693 -4.04 -18.28 -28.79
C LEU A 693 -3.24 -16.99 -28.65
N ILE A 694 -1.98 -17.02 -29.10
CA ILE A 694 -1.07 -15.89 -29.03
C ILE A 694 -0.20 -15.84 -30.29
N LYS A 695 -0.04 -14.65 -30.88
CA LYS A 695 0.88 -14.36 -31.98
C LYS A 695 1.47 -12.97 -31.75
N ASP A 696 2.76 -12.93 -31.45
CA ASP A 696 3.52 -11.68 -31.37
C ASP A 696 4.62 -11.68 -32.44
N PRO A 697 4.51 -10.85 -33.49
CA PRO A 697 5.51 -10.79 -34.56
C PRO A 697 6.77 -10.01 -34.18
N LEU A 698 6.73 -9.12 -33.18
CA LEU A 698 7.88 -8.28 -32.79
C LEU A 698 8.86 -9.05 -31.92
N ILE A 699 8.40 -9.81 -30.92
CA ILE A 699 9.28 -10.73 -30.16
C ILE A 699 9.50 -12.04 -30.95
N GLY A 700 8.50 -12.46 -31.74
CA GLY A 700 8.56 -13.64 -32.61
C GLY A 700 8.06 -14.91 -31.93
N VAL A 701 7.08 -14.79 -31.02
CA VAL A 701 6.45 -15.90 -30.30
C VAL A 701 5.10 -16.24 -30.92
N THR A 702 4.77 -17.52 -31.00
CA THR A 702 3.44 -17.99 -31.41
C THR A 702 3.04 -19.20 -30.57
N VAL A 703 1.80 -19.19 -30.08
CA VAL A 703 1.18 -20.26 -29.30
C VAL A 703 -0.12 -20.68 -29.99
N ASN A 704 -0.20 -21.95 -30.36
CA ASN A 704 -1.41 -22.57 -30.90
C ASN A 704 -1.84 -23.73 -30.00
N GLY A 705 -3.15 -23.90 -29.78
CA GLY A 705 -3.72 -25.02 -29.03
C GLY A 705 -4.64 -25.86 -29.89
N GLN A 706 -4.55 -27.19 -29.81
CA GLN A 706 -5.46 -28.13 -30.47
C GLN A 706 -6.49 -28.69 -29.49
N THR A 707 -7.76 -28.64 -29.87
CA THR A 707 -8.86 -29.19 -29.07
C THR A 707 -8.97 -30.71 -29.21
N ILE A 708 -9.48 -31.36 -28.17
CA ILE A 708 -9.90 -32.75 -28.10
C ILE A 708 -11.27 -32.80 -27.42
N GLY A 709 -12.17 -33.69 -27.83
CA GLY A 709 -13.46 -33.84 -27.17
C GLY A 709 -13.48 -35.00 -26.18
N ASP A 710 -14.64 -35.27 -25.60
CA ASP A 710 -14.86 -36.41 -24.72
C ASP A 710 -14.69 -37.78 -25.41
N LYS A 711 -14.35 -38.82 -24.64
CA LYS A 711 -14.18 -40.21 -25.11
C LYS A 711 -15.49 -40.82 -25.65
N LYS A 712 -16.63 -40.29 -25.22
CA LYS A 712 -17.98 -40.67 -25.65
C LYS A 712 -18.83 -39.42 -25.73
N VAL A 713 -19.55 -39.28 -26.84
CA VAL A 713 -20.59 -38.25 -27.01
C VAL A 713 -21.87 -38.78 -26.38
N ASP A 714 -22.50 -37.96 -25.54
CA ASP A 714 -23.85 -38.22 -25.03
C ASP A 714 -24.88 -37.81 -26.10
N PRO A 715 -25.83 -38.67 -26.51
CA PRO A 715 -26.81 -38.32 -27.55
C PRO A 715 -27.66 -37.08 -27.27
N GLU A 716 -27.83 -36.69 -26.00
CA GLU A 716 -28.69 -35.57 -25.59
C GLU A 716 -27.91 -34.29 -25.24
N ASN A 717 -26.56 -34.30 -25.30
CA ASN A 717 -25.74 -33.19 -24.78
C ASN A 717 -24.73 -32.66 -25.80
N THR A 718 -24.41 -31.37 -25.73
CA THR A 718 -23.39 -30.74 -26.58
C THR A 718 -21.98 -31.24 -26.21
N MET A 719 -21.20 -31.66 -27.20
CA MET A 719 -19.86 -32.21 -26.99
C MET A 719 -18.88 -31.13 -26.48
N ASN A 720 -18.41 -31.28 -25.23
CA ASN A 720 -17.36 -30.43 -24.67
C ASN A 720 -16.00 -30.71 -25.32
N THR A 721 -15.16 -29.67 -25.45
CA THR A 721 -13.85 -29.78 -26.10
C THR A 721 -12.73 -29.07 -25.34
N TYR A 722 -11.78 -29.82 -24.82
CA TYR A 722 -10.65 -29.35 -24.00
C TYR A 722 -9.39 -29.18 -24.85
N PHE A 723 -8.36 -28.47 -24.39
CA PHE A 723 -7.06 -28.49 -25.09
C PHE A 723 -6.29 -29.79 -24.82
N GLY A 724 -5.97 -30.54 -25.87
CA GLY A 724 -5.20 -31.79 -25.79
C GLY A 724 -3.71 -31.63 -26.10
N SER A 725 -3.34 -30.58 -26.84
CA SER A 725 -1.94 -30.24 -27.08
C SER A 725 -1.72 -28.77 -27.41
N PHE A 726 -0.51 -28.27 -27.12
CA PHE A 726 -0.04 -26.93 -27.46
C PHE A 726 1.23 -26.98 -28.30
N GLY A 727 1.31 -26.11 -29.31
CA GLY A 727 2.49 -25.82 -30.10
C GLY A 727 2.98 -24.42 -29.78
N ILE A 728 4.17 -24.31 -29.18
CA ILE A 728 4.81 -23.02 -28.88
C ILE A 728 6.06 -22.87 -29.76
N VAL A 729 6.19 -21.74 -30.43
CA VAL A 729 7.30 -21.41 -31.33
C VAL A 729 7.94 -20.10 -30.92
N HIS A 730 9.28 -20.07 -30.90
CA HIS A 730 10.02 -18.81 -30.93
C HIS A 730 10.84 -18.72 -32.23
N ALA A 731 10.33 -17.97 -33.20
CA ALA A 731 10.84 -17.95 -34.57
C ALA A 731 12.32 -17.51 -34.63
N LYS A 732 12.68 -16.43 -33.92
CA LYS A 732 14.04 -15.87 -33.90
C LYS A 732 15.12 -16.81 -33.35
N PHE A 733 14.76 -17.74 -32.46
CA PHE A 733 15.71 -18.64 -31.79
C PHE A 733 15.59 -20.09 -32.28
N GLY A 734 14.64 -20.39 -33.17
CA GLY A 734 14.44 -21.74 -33.70
C GLY A 734 13.95 -22.74 -32.66
N ILE A 735 13.21 -22.26 -31.66
CA ILE A 735 12.60 -23.08 -30.60
C ILE A 735 11.23 -23.57 -31.06
N ARG A 736 10.94 -24.85 -30.85
CA ARG A 736 9.61 -25.45 -30.96
C ARG A 736 9.34 -26.38 -29.78
N LEU A 737 8.21 -26.20 -29.13
CA LEU A 737 7.70 -27.06 -28.07
C LEU A 737 6.37 -27.65 -28.52
N LEU A 738 6.25 -28.97 -28.49
CA LEU A 738 4.98 -29.69 -28.57
C LEU A 738 4.68 -30.24 -27.19
N VAL A 739 3.62 -29.76 -26.56
CA VAL A 739 3.15 -30.22 -25.26
C VAL A 739 1.87 -31.02 -25.49
N THR A 740 1.83 -32.27 -25.07
CA THR A 740 0.66 -33.16 -25.15
C THR A 740 0.34 -33.69 -23.76
N THR A 741 -0.85 -34.26 -23.55
CA THR A 741 -1.21 -34.90 -22.27
C THR A 741 -0.33 -36.11 -21.89
N GLN A 742 0.45 -36.65 -22.84
CA GLN A 742 1.30 -37.83 -22.62
C GLN A 742 2.79 -37.49 -22.47
N TYR A 743 3.28 -36.52 -23.25
CA TYR A 743 4.70 -36.16 -23.30
C TYR A 743 4.91 -34.71 -23.79
N ILE A 744 6.11 -34.20 -23.55
CA ILE A 744 6.59 -32.90 -24.00
C ILE A 744 7.77 -33.14 -24.94
N LEU A 745 7.68 -32.69 -26.19
CA LEU A 745 8.80 -32.65 -27.13
C LEU A 745 9.33 -31.22 -27.21
N VAL A 746 10.62 -31.05 -26.97
CA VAL A 746 11.33 -29.79 -27.12
C VAL A 746 12.35 -29.90 -28.24
N SER A 747 12.43 -28.87 -29.08
CA SER A 747 13.36 -28.77 -30.20
C SER A 747 13.99 -27.38 -30.22
N GLU A 748 15.32 -27.30 -30.16
CA GLU A 748 16.08 -26.06 -30.37
C GLU A 748 17.14 -26.29 -31.45
N LYS A 749 17.11 -25.48 -32.52
CA LYS A 749 18.08 -25.52 -33.63
C LYS A 749 18.33 -26.93 -34.22
N GLY A 750 17.29 -27.77 -34.23
CA GLY A 750 17.33 -29.14 -34.77
C GLY A 750 17.71 -30.24 -33.79
N LYS A 751 18.16 -29.92 -32.56
CA LYS A 751 18.32 -30.91 -31.49
C LYS A 751 16.98 -31.10 -30.79
N GLN A 752 16.56 -32.35 -30.60
CA GLN A 752 15.30 -32.69 -29.93
C GLN A 752 15.55 -33.44 -28.61
N ALA A 753 14.71 -33.17 -27.62
CA ALA A 753 14.57 -33.98 -26.41
C ALA A 753 13.09 -34.27 -26.13
N LYS A 754 12.82 -35.42 -25.49
CA LYS A 754 11.48 -35.84 -25.09
C LYS A 754 11.44 -35.99 -23.57
N LEU A 755 10.47 -35.34 -22.93
CA LEU A 755 10.20 -35.39 -21.50
C LEU A 755 8.81 -35.99 -21.27
N PHE A 756 8.61 -36.58 -20.09
CA PHE A 756 7.33 -37.12 -19.67
C PHE A 756 6.81 -36.40 -18.45
N TRP A 757 5.49 -36.35 -18.28
CA TRP A 757 4.87 -35.75 -17.10
C TRP A 757 5.23 -36.47 -15.79
N SER A 758 5.70 -37.71 -15.85
CA SER A 758 6.25 -38.46 -14.71
C SER A 758 7.54 -37.87 -14.14
N ASP A 759 8.20 -36.99 -14.87
CA ASP A 759 9.53 -36.48 -14.58
C ASP A 759 9.42 -35.25 -13.68
N ASN A 760 10.38 -35.08 -12.76
CA ASN A 760 10.58 -33.82 -12.04
C ASN A 760 11.93 -33.24 -12.49
N THR A 761 11.92 -32.47 -13.57
CA THR A 761 13.14 -32.08 -14.29
C THR A 761 13.16 -30.59 -14.64
N SER A 762 14.34 -29.99 -14.59
CA SER A 762 14.56 -28.64 -15.08
C SER A 762 15.68 -28.66 -16.11
N ILE A 763 15.37 -28.15 -17.31
CA ILE A 763 16.34 -27.92 -18.38
C ILE A 763 16.58 -26.42 -18.39
N LYS A 764 17.82 -26.00 -18.10
CA LYS A 764 18.24 -24.62 -18.30
C LYS A 764 19.01 -24.49 -19.60
N GLY A 765 18.72 -23.46 -20.38
CA GLY A 765 19.24 -23.32 -21.74
C GLY A 765 19.44 -21.85 -22.13
N PRO A 766 20.37 -21.55 -23.05
CA PRO A 766 20.75 -20.17 -23.38
C PRO A 766 19.63 -19.33 -23.99
N ASN A 767 18.57 -19.97 -24.51
CA ASN A 767 17.39 -19.31 -25.08
C ASN A 767 16.06 -19.80 -24.48
N MET A 768 16.09 -20.72 -23.51
CA MET A 768 14.88 -21.36 -22.97
C MET A 768 15.18 -22.14 -21.69
N ASP A 769 14.37 -21.87 -20.66
CA ASP A 769 14.33 -22.67 -19.43
C ASP A 769 12.98 -23.40 -19.35
N LEU A 770 13.01 -24.70 -19.09
CA LEU A 770 11.85 -25.55 -18.87
C LEU A 770 11.91 -26.16 -17.47
N GLN A 771 10.76 -26.23 -16.80
CA GLN A 771 10.61 -26.93 -15.52
C GLN A 771 9.34 -27.78 -15.57
N VAL A 772 9.50 -29.11 -15.58
CA VAL A 772 8.41 -30.06 -15.46
C VAL A 772 8.25 -30.43 -14.00
N ALA A 773 7.13 -30.06 -13.40
CA ALA A 773 6.70 -30.50 -12.09
C ALA A 773 5.89 -31.80 -12.23
N LYS A 774 6.41 -32.88 -11.64
CA LYS A 774 5.87 -34.24 -11.79
C LYS A 774 4.36 -34.30 -11.60
N ASP A 775 3.70 -34.84 -12.62
CA ASP A 775 2.27 -35.13 -12.73
C ASP A 775 1.37 -33.89 -12.53
N ARG A 776 1.90 -32.67 -12.73
CA ARG A 776 1.20 -31.40 -12.45
C ARG A 776 1.30 -30.37 -13.57
N SER A 777 2.49 -29.88 -13.88
CA SER A 777 2.63 -28.70 -14.75
C SER A 777 4.00 -28.58 -15.42
N LEU A 778 4.03 -27.89 -16.56
CA LEU A 778 5.23 -27.45 -17.27
C LEU A 778 5.28 -25.93 -17.20
N THR A 779 6.33 -25.39 -16.60
CA THR A 779 6.68 -23.97 -16.74
C THR A 779 7.69 -23.82 -17.87
N ALA A 780 7.43 -22.94 -18.83
CA ALA A 780 8.32 -22.64 -19.95
C ALA A 780 8.63 -21.15 -19.99
N THR A 781 9.92 -20.80 -19.93
CA THR A 781 10.43 -19.41 -20.00
C THR A 781 11.29 -19.29 -21.25
N LEU A 782 10.94 -18.39 -22.17
CA LEU A 782 11.64 -18.23 -23.44
C LEU A 782 12.61 -17.04 -23.36
N ARG A 783 13.91 -17.31 -23.12
CA ARG A 783 15.03 -16.33 -23.04
C ARG A 783 14.72 -15.04 -22.26
N ASN A 784 14.06 -15.16 -21.11
CA ASN A 784 13.61 -14.03 -20.28
C ASN A 784 12.65 -13.05 -20.99
N SER A 785 12.07 -13.43 -22.13
CA SER A 785 11.05 -12.63 -22.83
C SER A 785 9.67 -12.86 -22.24
N VAL A 786 9.20 -14.11 -22.19
CA VAL A 786 7.83 -14.46 -21.78
C VAL A 786 7.79 -15.84 -21.12
N LYS A 787 6.92 -15.98 -20.11
CA LYS A 787 6.76 -17.19 -19.29
C LYS A 787 5.32 -17.70 -19.29
N PHE A 788 5.19 -19.01 -19.43
CA PHE A 788 3.92 -19.73 -19.48
C PHE A 788 3.91 -20.90 -18.51
N VAL A 789 2.73 -21.24 -18.00
CA VAL A 789 2.47 -22.48 -17.27
C VAL A 789 1.40 -23.26 -18.01
N ILE A 790 1.71 -24.53 -18.31
CA ILE A 790 0.76 -25.50 -18.84
C ILE A 790 0.47 -26.51 -17.74
N VAL A 791 -0.80 -26.66 -17.37
CA VAL A 791 -1.25 -27.58 -16.32
C VAL A 791 -1.78 -28.86 -16.95
N LEU A 792 -1.44 -30.03 -16.39
CA LEU A 792 -2.00 -31.31 -16.80
C LEU A 792 -3.15 -31.71 -15.86
N HIS A 793 -4.37 -31.71 -16.38
CA HIS A 793 -5.56 -32.16 -15.67
C HIS A 793 -5.73 -33.67 -15.89
N LYS A 794 -5.45 -34.46 -14.85
CA LYS A 794 -5.57 -35.92 -14.91
C LYS A 794 -6.97 -36.37 -14.55
N VAL A 795 -7.64 -36.99 -15.52
CA VAL A 795 -8.93 -37.64 -15.33
C VAL A 795 -8.72 -39.06 -14.82
N TRP A 796 -9.62 -39.55 -13.96
CA TRP A 796 -9.56 -40.93 -13.48
C TRP A 796 -9.58 -41.94 -14.64
N LYS A 797 -8.66 -42.93 -14.62
CA LYS A 797 -8.43 -43.83 -15.77
C LYS A 797 -9.69 -44.56 -16.29
N LYS A 798 -10.67 -44.83 -15.43
CA LYS A 798 -11.95 -45.49 -15.79
C LYS A 798 -13.11 -44.51 -16.04
N HIS A 799 -12.85 -43.21 -16.09
CA HIS A 799 -13.92 -42.21 -16.30
C HIS A 799 -14.61 -42.44 -17.67
N PRO A 800 -15.96 -42.55 -17.70
CA PRO A 800 -16.69 -42.98 -18.89
C PRO A 800 -16.75 -41.94 -20.02
N TYR A 801 -16.66 -40.65 -19.69
CA TYR A 801 -16.78 -39.53 -20.65
C TYR A 801 -15.43 -38.81 -20.87
N HIS A 802 -14.94 -38.06 -19.88
CA HIS A 802 -13.71 -37.24 -20.03
C HIS A 802 -12.39 -38.03 -20.17
N GLN A 803 -11.39 -37.36 -20.73
CA GLN A 803 -9.98 -37.78 -20.84
C GLN A 803 -9.04 -36.69 -20.30
N ASP A 804 -7.77 -37.02 -20.04
CA ASP A 804 -6.76 -36.04 -19.61
C ASP A 804 -6.69 -34.87 -20.60
N TYR A 805 -6.52 -33.64 -20.09
CA TYR A 805 -6.45 -32.40 -20.87
C TYR A 805 -5.44 -31.41 -20.28
N LEU A 806 -5.22 -30.29 -20.96
CA LEU A 806 -4.22 -29.28 -20.61
C LEU A 806 -4.84 -27.89 -20.45
N GLY A 807 -4.59 -27.24 -19.31
CA GLY A 807 -4.83 -25.80 -19.12
C GLY A 807 -3.61 -24.97 -19.56
N PHE A 808 -3.82 -23.76 -20.08
CA PHE A 808 -2.75 -22.85 -20.51
C PHE A 808 -2.87 -21.47 -19.85
N TYR A 809 -1.79 -21.02 -19.22
CA TYR A 809 -1.75 -19.77 -18.47
C TYR A 809 -0.49 -18.94 -18.80
N THR A 810 -0.67 -17.64 -18.99
CA THR A 810 0.43 -16.68 -19.16
C THR A 810 0.78 -16.03 -17.82
N LEU A 811 2.06 -16.03 -17.42
CA LEU A 811 2.50 -15.36 -16.19
C LEU A 811 3.00 -13.93 -16.45
N ASP A 812 3.72 -13.73 -17.56
CA ASP A 812 4.33 -12.44 -17.91
C ASP A 812 3.66 -11.83 -19.16
N SER A 813 2.33 -11.67 -19.12
CA SER A 813 1.53 -11.11 -20.24
C SER A 813 2.00 -9.71 -20.64
N HIS A 814 2.45 -8.90 -19.67
CA HIS A 814 2.97 -7.55 -19.86
C HIS A 814 4.30 -7.48 -20.65
N LEU A 815 5.04 -8.59 -20.81
CA LEU A 815 6.29 -8.63 -21.58
C LEU A 815 6.08 -8.93 -23.07
N PHE A 816 4.84 -9.19 -23.49
CA PHE A 816 4.49 -9.15 -24.91
C PHE A 816 4.50 -7.72 -25.44
N SER A 817 4.76 -7.57 -26.74
CA SER A 817 4.75 -6.27 -27.40
C SER A 817 3.34 -5.82 -27.73
N HIS A 818 3.14 -4.51 -27.93
CA HIS A 818 1.90 -3.89 -28.39
C HIS A 818 1.31 -4.43 -29.72
N LYS A 819 1.97 -5.38 -30.40
CA LYS A 819 1.47 -6.09 -31.60
C LYS A 819 1.09 -7.54 -31.33
N VAL A 820 1.06 -7.98 -30.07
CA VAL A 820 0.53 -9.27 -29.70
C VAL A 820 -0.97 -9.34 -30.00
N HIS A 821 -1.39 -10.45 -30.60
CA HIS A 821 -2.78 -10.74 -30.92
C HIS A 821 -3.04 -12.24 -30.78
N GLY A 822 -4.18 -12.74 -31.25
CA GLY A 822 -4.69 -14.09 -30.99
C GLY A 822 -5.81 -14.08 -29.96
N LEU A 823 -6.45 -15.24 -29.73
CA LEU A 823 -7.62 -15.35 -28.84
C LEU A 823 -7.37 -14.88 -27.40
N LEU A 824 -6.14 -15.01 -26.90
CA LEU A 824 -5.74 -14.47 -25.60
C LEU A 824 -4.86 -13.23 -25.75
N GLY A 825 -3.98 -13.21 -26.74
CA GLY A 825 -2.99 -12.14 -26.93
C GLY A 825 -3.62 -10.74 -27.03
N GLN A 826 -4.79 -10.63 -27.66
CA GLN A 826 -5.50 -9.35 -27.81
C GLN A 826 -5.90 -8.66 -26.49
N PHE A 827 -5.88 -9.38 -25.36
CA PHE A 827 -6.24 -8.86 -24.04
C PHE A 827 -5.04 -8.41 -23.20
N PHE A 828 -3.80 -8.70 -23.63
CA PHE A 828 -2.59 -8.48 -22.81
C PHE A 828 -2.16 -7.01 -22.65
N HIS A 829 -2.71 -6.09 -23.46
CA HIS A 829 -2.52 -4.64 -23.30
C HIS A 829 -3.78 -3.93 -22.79
N GLY A 830 -4.67 -4.68 -22.13
CA GLY A 830 -5.87 -4.16 -21.48
C GLY A 830 -7.07 -4.09 -22.42
N VAL A 831 -8.24 -4.46 -21.88
CA VAL A 831 -9.56 -4.20 -22.47
C VAL A 831 -10.44 -3.70 -21.34
N SER A 832 -11.00 -2.51 -21.50
CA SER A 832 -11.97 -1.97 -20.54
C SER A 832 -13.36 -2.50 -20.84
N PHE A 833 -14.05 -2.98 -19.80
CA PHE A 833 -15.47 -3.25 -19.84
C PHE A 833 -16.19 -2.54 -18.68
N GLU A 834 -17.49 -2.33 -18.85
CA GLU A 834 -18.39 -1.79 -17.83
C GLU A 834 -19.55 -2.76 -17.66
N VAL A 835 -20.03 -2.94 -16.42
CA VAL A 835 -21.20 -3.79 -16.13
C VAL A 835 -22.29 -2.93 -15.51
N SER A 836 -23.47 -2.93 -16.13
CA SER A 836 -24.68 -2.23 -15.68
C SER A 836 -25.85 -3.21 -15.56
N ASP A 837 -26.96 -2.74 -15.00
CA ASP A 837 -28.26 -3.42 -15.06
C ASP A 837 -28.20 -4.90 -14.63
N VAL A 838 -27.83 -5.16 -13.37
CA VAL A 838 -27.83 -6.53 -12.82
C VAL A 838 -29.28 -6.97 -12.60
N PHE A 839 -29.70 -8.05 -13.26
CA PHE A 839 -31.03 -8.65 -13.16
C PHE A 839 -30.95 -10.15 -12.87
N LYS A 840 -32.10 -10.76 -12.57
CA LYS A 840 -32.17 -12.19 -12.24
C LYS A 840 -32.06 -13.01 -13.52
N GLY A 841 -31.00 -13.81 -13.63
CA GLY A 841 -30.79 -14.76 -14.73
C GLY A 841 -31.65 -16.03 -14.59
N GLU A 842 -31.44 -16.99 -15.50
CA GLU A 842 -32.15 -18.28 -15.49
C GLU A 842 -31.87 -19.10 -14.21
N ASP A 843 -30.64 -19.04 -13.71
CA ASP A 843 -30.23 -19.61 -12.43
C ASP A 843 -30.35 -18.55 -11.32
N PRO A 844 -31.20 -18.74 -10.29
CA PRO A 844 -31.39 -17.76 -9.22
C PRO A 844 -30.13 -17.34 -8.48
N ASP A 845 -29.11 -18.22 -8.43
CA ASP A 845 -27.84 -17.99 -7.72
C ASP A 845 -26.76 -17.38 -8.63
N LYS A 846 -27.08 -17.16 -9.92
CA LYS A 846 -26.19 -16.56 -10.93
C LYS A 846 -26.90 -15.38 -11.61
N PRO A 847 -26.80 -14.15 -11.06
CA PRO A 847 -27.41 -12.98 -11.68
C PRO A 847 -26.80 -12.68 -13.05
N ASP A 848 -27.65 -12.26 -13.98
CA ASP A 848 -27.25 -11.73 -15.28
C ASP A 848 -27.02 -10.22 -15.18
N ALA A 849 -26.22 -9.68 -16.08
CA ALA A 849 -25.98 -8.25 -16.19
C ALA A 849 -25.74 -7.84 -17.64
N THR A 850 -25.89 -6.54 -17.90
CA THR A 850 -25.46 -5.92 -19.14
C THR A 850 -23.97 -5.61 -19.04
N MET A 851 -23.16 -6.07 -19.99
CA MET A 851 -21.77 -5.64 -20.15
C MET A 851 -21.61 -4.78 -21.39
N ILE A 852 -20.87 -3.67 -21.28
CA ILE A 852 -20.38 -2.90 -22.44
C ILE A 852 -18.87 -3.14 -22.53
N VAL A 853 -18.43 -3.77 -23.62
CA VAL A 853 -17.01 -4.09 -23.86
C VAL A 853 -16.68 -3.88 -25.34
N LYS A 854 -15.55 -3.21 -25.64
CA LYS A 854 -15.16 -2.86 -27.03
C LYS A 854 -16.31 -2.25 -27.87
N GLY A 855 -17.15 -1.40 -27.26
CA GLY A 855 -18.33 -0.79 -27.91
C GLY A 855 -19.54 -1.73 -28.14
N HIS A 856 -19.45 -3.00 -27.76
CA HIS A 856 -20.54 -3.98 -27.88
C HIS A 856 -21.31 -4.11 -26.57
N LYS A 857 -22.64 -4.19 -26.65
CA LYS A 857 -23.53 -4.51 -25.52
C LYS A 857 -23.78 -6.02 -25.49
N LEU A 858 -23.31 -6.69 -24.44
CA LEU A 858 -23.43 -8.13 -24.21
C LEU A 858 -24.29 -8.41 -22.97
N THR A 859 -24.96 -9.55 -22.94
CA THR A 859 -25.49 -10.10 -21.68
C THR A 859 -24.46 -11.07 -21.11
N VAL A 860 -24.12 -10.92 -19.84
CA VAL A 860 -23.16 -11.75 -19.12
C VAL A 860 -23.78 -12.31 -17.85
N THR A 861 -23.30 -13.47 -17.40
CA THR A 861 -23.81 -14.13 -16.18
C THR A 861 -22.72 -14.18 -15.13
N ARG A 862 -23.02 -13.82 -13.87
CA ARG A 862 -22.04 -13.95 -12.77
C ARG A 862 -21.88 -15.42 -12.39
N GLY A 863 -20.66 -15.91 -12.40
CA GLY A 863 -20.35 -17.29 -12.03
C GLY A 863 -19.04 -17.42 -11.27
N TRP A 864 -18.79 -18.63 -10.78
CA TRP A 864 -17.49 -19.04 -10.25
C TRP A 864 -16.82 -19.97 -11.25
N GLN A 865 -15.52 -19.78 -11.47
CA GLN A 865 -14.67 -20.61 -12.31
C GLN A 865 -13.42 -21.02 -11.54
N LYS A 866 -12.82 -22.16 -11.91
CA LYS A 866 -11.63 -22.67 -11.22
C LYS A 866 -10.34 -22.24 -11.88
N ASP A 867 -9.55 -21.45 -11.15
CA ASP A 867 -8.17 -21.16 -11.53
C ASP A 867 -7.19 -22.15 -10.87
N PHE A 868 -6.37 -22.80 -11.70
CA PHE A 868 -5.40 -23.80 -11.27
C PHE A 868 -3.95 -23.29 -11.22
N ARG A 869 -3.71 -21.99 -11.45
CA ARG A 869 -2.34 -21.39 -11.41
C ARG A 869 -1.67 -21.53 -10.04
N LYS A 870 -2.41 -21.38 -8.94
CA LYS A 870 -1.89 -21.44 -7.55
C LYS A 870 -2.07 -22.83 -6.92
N ASP A 871 -3.29 -23.35 -6.80
CA ASP A 871 -3.56 -24.74 -6.41
C ASP A 871 -3.96 -25.61 -7.63
N VAL A 872 -2.95 -26.19 -8.25
CA VAL A 872 -3.08 -27.14 -9.38
C VAL A 872 -3.94 -28.38 -9.07
N LYS A 873 -4.21 -28.71 -7.80
CA LYS A 873 -5.00 -29.89 -7.41
C LYS A 873 -6.47 -29.60 -7.13
N LYS A 874 -6.77 -28.47 -6.49
CA LYS A 874 -8.16 -28.13 -6.07
C LYS A 874 -8.82 -27.09 -6.99
N GLY A 875 -8.02 -26.19 -7.56
CA GLY A 875 -8.46 -24.93 -8.12
C GLY A 875 -8.85 -23.93 -7.03
N GLU A 876 -8.49 -22.66 -7.22
CA GLU A 876 -9.08 -21.54 -6.48
C GLU A 876 -10.39 -21.13 -7.18
N ASN A 877 -11.44 -20.86 -6.41
CA ASN A 877 -12.70 -20.36 -6.96
C ASN A 877 -12.53 -18.86 -7.26
N LEU A 878 -12.48 -18.51 -8.55
CA LEU A 878 -12.44 -17.14 -9.04
C LEU A 878 -13.85 -16.71 -9.47
N PRO A 879 -14.39 -15.59 -8.95
CA PRO A 879 -15.66 -15.07 -9.43
C PRO A 879 -15.43 -14.28 -10.72
N CYS A 880 -16.23 -14.53 -11.75
CA CYS A 880 -16.09 -13.86 -13.04
C CYS A 880 -17.43 -13.65 -13.75
N TRP A 881 -17.45 -12.73 -14.71
CA TRP A 881 -18.53 -12.58 -15.67
C TRP A 881 -18.34 -13.54 -16.83
N PHE A 882 -19.32 -14.39 -17.09
CA PHE A 882 -19.31 -15.34 -18.18
C PHE A 882 -19.90 -14.72 -19.45
N ILE A 883 -19.11 -14.69 -20.53
CA ILE A 883 -19.54 -14.23 -21.86
C ILE A 883 -20.01 -15.44 -22.66
N HIS A 884 -21.28 -15.42 -23.03
CA HIS A 884 -21.93 -16.44 -23.83
C HIS A 884 -21.49 -16.44 -25.30
N ASN A 885 -22.02 -17.36 -26.10
CA ASN A 885 -21.82 -17.41 -27.56
C ASN A 885 -20.33 -17.43 -27.96
N ASN A 886 -19.54 -18.26 -27.28
CA ASN A 886 -18.11 -18.45 -27.54
C ASN A 886 -17.26 -17.14 -27.52
N GLY A 887 -17.61 -16.17 -26.66
CA GLY A 887 -16.90 -14.89 -26.56
C GLY A 887 -17.21 -13.88 -27.68
N THR A 888 -18.29 -14.09 -28.45
CA THR A 888 -18.71 -13.16 -29.52
C THR A 888 -18.92 -11.74 -28.98
N GLY A 889 -18.29 -10.74 -29.60
CA GLY A 889 -18.30 -9.34 -29.17
C GLY A 889 -17.29 -8.99 -28.07
N LEU A 890 -16.68 -9.99 -27.42
CA LEU A 890 -15.48 -9.81 -26.59
C LEU A 890 -14.19 -10.00 -27.42
N ILE A 891 -14.14 -11.02 -28.27
CA ILE A 891 -13.02 -11.25 -29.20
C ILE A 891 -13.14 -10.38 -30.46
N ASP A 892 -12.01 -9.97 -31.03
CA ASP A 892 -11.97 -9.28 -32.33
C ASP A 892 -12.37 -10.26 -33.45
N GLY A 893 -13.40 -9.95 -34.23
CA GLY A 893 -13.86 -10.83 -35.32
C GLY A 893 -14.60 -12.08 -34.82
N GLY A 894 -14.54 -13.16 -35.59
CA GLY A 894 -15.16 -14.44 -35.27
C GLY A 894 -14.15 -15.52 -34.88
N ILE A 895 -14.61 -16.56 -34.20
CA ILE A 895 -13.80 -17.74 -33.79
C ILE A 895 -13.02 -18.33 -34.98
N GLY A 896 -13.64 -18.35 -36.17
CA GLY A 896 -13.05 -18.88 -37.40
C GLY A 896 -11.77 -18.15 -37.83
N ASP A 897 -11.64 -16.86 -37.51
CA ASP A 897 -10.46 -16.05 -37.85
C ASP A 897 -9.21 -16.49 -37.08
N TYR A 898 -9.38 -17.25 -36.00
CA TYR A 898 -8.29 -17.78 -35.16
C TYR A 898 -7.94 -19.24 -35.47
N ILE A 899 -8.59 -19.89 -36.45
CA ILE A 899 -8.34 -21.30 -36.77
C ILE A 899 -7.11 -21.43 -37.68
N VAL A 900 -6.15 -22.27 -37.27
CA VAL A 900 -4.92 -22.59 -38.04
C VAL A 900 -4.88 -24.02 -38.54
N SER A 901 -4.16 -24.24 -39.64
CA SER A 901 -3.96 -25.56 -40.25
C SER A 901 -2.93 -26.46 -39.55
N GLY A 902 -2.31 -26.01 -38.46
CA GLY A 902 -1.32 -26.80 -37.72
C GLY A 902 -0.72 -26.09 -36.51
N LEU A 903 -0.34 -26.86 -35.48
CA LEU A 903 0.23 -26.37 -34.21
C LEU A 903 1.49 -25.50 -34.38
N PHE A 904 2.23 -25.66 -35.47
CA PHE A 904 3.43 -24.87 -35.79
C PHE A 904 3.27 -23.98 -37.03
N LYS A 905 2.03 -23.70 -37.44
CA LYS A 905 1.69 -22.76 -38.51
C LYS A 905 1.27 -21.43 -37.91
N THR A 906 1.52 -20.36 -38.64
CA THR A 906 0.96 -19.02 -38.37
C THR A 906 -0.25 -18.82 -39.29
N ILE A 907 -1.25 -18.10 -38.80
CA ILE A 907 -2.24 -17.38 -39.64
C ILE A 907 -1.47 -16.43 -40.56
#